data_AF-A0A8J3H4Y0-F1
#
_entry.id   AF-A0A8J3H4Y0-F1
#
_cell.length_a   1.000
_cell.length_b   1.000
_cell.length_c   1.000
_cell.angle_alpha   90.00
_cell.angle_beta   90.00
_cell.angle_gamma   90.00
#
_symmetry.space_group_name_H-M   'P 1'
#
loop_
_entity.id
_entity.type
_entity.pdbx_description
1 polymer ?
#
loop_
_entity_poly.entity_id
_entity_poly.type
_entity_poly.pdbx_seq_one_letter_code
_entity_poly.pdbx_strand_id
1 'polypeptide(L)'
;MKLFSRRAERKRHQADPITDEERFIIGKCIREGDVVLDVGAHHGKWSDAVLHDKSVELHAFEASPAAYDVLKATLADKVRLNWNAVTNCTEDMTFHVYRDDARLSSLHRRLSVEDQILAAGFDAITVPGTTLDSYWAGRRDQIRFLKVDVEGAEYDVLRGADGLLRRGQVDFLQFEYGGTFFDAGVSLRNIWSLLRRNGYRILRVENRKFYELKQFSGKDETYKYSNFLALHERLMGPFLKQGSEIELDFPLLDRYGIRPTGVLHVGAHKGDEIKTYRARDITPVVFVEANPGLAQGLRDRFAKDADVTVIECAASDCEGTATFKITSMDQSSSLLELKDHAKLYPKIGVTETIEVRTAPLDQLLAEAGVDVSKLDFIAMDIQGAELMALRGATETLKHIKALQLEVNYSELYEGCPLISDLDAFLGDHGFIRVMTNTPYSEEWGDALYIRRPMVTCSAVGNMGRFGNQFYQYMFIQSYAREHDFTAATPIWAGDEMFEVQPGVDPLPKMPFQIEETTYDLETSNVANDPLLRPNTDFTGFFQYHSRYFKPYKADILRDFTFKGAYADRAAQIATLFSKQPGPVVPLHLRRGDFGTGIFFIAPENWYLDWVQSLRQTQPDLTLYIASDDAAAVLPAFRDFNVLTEADLPATDLPHGFFTDFAALTLGDHLAISNSSFSFAASLLNKTAQSFVRPCLTERRLVPYEPWNAPVLLRTHEAEDIGEEFMSDHAKGRSKYKWRKLRKLFG
;
A
#
# COMPACT_ATOMS: atom_id res chain seq x y z
N MET A 1 -13.68 -32.59 0.02
CA MET A 1 -13.26 -34.01 -0.16
C MET A 1 -13.96 -34.62 -1.38
N LYS A 2 -13.20 -35.25 -2.29
CA LYS A 2 -13.56 -35.75 -3.66
C LYS A 2 -13.56 -34.74 -4.84
N LEU A 3 -12.54 -33.88 -4.92
CA LEU A 3 -12.32 -33.03 -6.11
C LEU A 3 -10.94 -33.19 -6.78
N PHE A 4 -10.01 -33.96 -6.20
CA PHE A 4 -8.61 -33.99 -6.64
C PHE A 4 -8.15 -35.26 -7.38
N SER A 5 -9.02 -36.22 -7.70
CA SER A 5 -8.56 -37.54 -8.18
C SER A 5 -8.87 -37.92 -9.64
N ARG A 6 -9.14 -36.99 -10.56
CA ARG A 6 -9.49 -37.34 -11.96
C ARG A 6 -8.83 -36.52 -13.07
N ARG A 7 -7.58 -36.09 -12.90
CA ARG A 7 -6.78 -35.52 -14.02
C ARG A 7 -5.39 -36.10 -14.22
N ALA A 8 -5.04 -37.18 -13.50
CA ALA A 8 -3.73 -37.84 -13.61
C ALA A 8 -3.62 -38.85 -14.78
N GLU A 9 -4.60 -38.95 -15.69
CA GLU A 9 -4.50 -39.86 -16.84
C GLU A 9 -4.50 -39.13 -18.18
N ARG A 10 -3.31 -39.17 -18.81
CA ARG A 10 -3.06 -39.14 -20.25
C ARG A 10 -3.48 -37.88 -21.01
N LYS A 11 -2.51 -37.01 -21.24
CA LYS A 11 -2.15 -36.54 -22.58
C LYS A 11 -0.64 -36.25 -22.65
N ARG A 12 0.12 -37.23 -23.12
CA ARG A 12 1.33 -36.95 -23.92
C ARG A 12 0.84 -36.30 -25.21
N HIS A 13 0.76 -34.98 -25.21
CA HIS A 13 0.83 -34.18 -26.42
C HIS A 13 1.92 -33.14 -26.17
N GLN A 14 2.82 -32.97 -27.14
CA GLN A 14 3.55 -31.72 -27.35
C GLN A 14 2.50 -30.61 -27.53
N ALA A 15 1.95 -30.11 -26.42
CA ALA A 15 1.05 -28.99 -26.39
C ALA A 15 1.90 -27.74 -26.21
N ASP A 16 1.67 -26.78 -27.09
CA ASP A 16 2.15 -25.41 -27.01
C ASP A 16 2.13 -24.90 -25.55
N PRO A 17 3.27 -24.48 -24.97
CA PRO A 17 3.39 -24.16 -23.56
C PRO A 17 2.65 -22.88 -23.13
N ILE A 18 2.07 -22.14 -24.07
CA ILE A 18 1.22 -20.98 -23.79
C ILE A 18 -0.23 -21.27 -24.17
N THR A 19 -1.16 -20.72 -23.40
CA THR A 19 -2.59 -20.90 -23.58
C THR A 19 -3.16 -20.03 -24.70
N ASP A 20 -4.32 -20.43 -25.25
CA ASP A 20 -5.07 -19.59 -26.21
C ASP A 20 -5.48 -18.24 -25.62
N GLU A 21 -5.68 -18.18 -24.30
CA GLU A 21 -5.99 -16.95 -23.56
C GLU A 21 -4.79 -16.02 -23.49
N GLU A 22 -3.59 -16.54 -23.20
CA GLU A 22 -2.35 -15.76 -23.23
C GLU A 22 -2.05 -15.21 -24.62
N ARG A 23 -2.16 -16.04 -25.68
CA ARG A 23 -2.01 -15.58 -27.06
C ARG A 23 -2.99 -14.46 -27.40
N PHE A 24 -4.23 -14.57 -26.93
CA PHE A 24 -5.24 -13.53 -27.10
C PHE A 24 -4.87 -12.24 -26.37
N ILE A 25 -4.40 -12.32 -25.12
CA ILE A 25 -3.95 -11.15 -24.34
C ILE A 25 -2.76 -10.48 -25.01
N ILE A 26 -1.71 -11.23 -25.36
CA ILE A 26 -0.51 -10.73 -26.06
C ILE A 26 -0.91 -9.98 -27.34
N GLY A 27 -1.75 -10.60 -28.17
CA GLY A 27 -2.21 -10.01 -29.43
C GLY A 27 -3.06 -8.74 -29.27
N LYS A 28 -3.72 -8.55 -28.12
CA LYS A 28 -4.56 -7.39 -27.84
C LYS A 28 -3.84 -6.25 -27.13
N CYS A 29 -2.87 -6.57 -26.29
CA CYS A 29 -2.31 -5.61 -25.34
C CYS A 29 -0.92 -5.13 -25.76
N ILE A 30 -0.10 -5.97 -26.42
CA ILE A 30 1.30 -5.65 -26.76
C ILE A 30 1.41 -5.24 -28.24
N ARG A 31 2.19 -4.22 -28.55
CA ARG A 31 2.49 -3.66 -29.89
C ARG A 31 4.00 -3.61 -30.13
N GLU A 32 4.38 -3.21 -31.34
CA GLU A 32 5.78 -3.01 -31.73
C GLU A 32 6.40 -1.85 -30.95
N GLY A 33 7.62 -2.03 -30.45
CA GLY A 33 8.38 -1.01 -29.70
C GLY A 33 8.01 -0.89 -28.22
N ASP A 34 7.02 -1.65 -27.75
CA ASP A 34 6.58 -1.61 -26.35
C ASP A 34 7.63 -2.16 -25.38
N VAL A 35 7.52 -1.73 -24.12
CA VAL A 35 8.29 -2.26 -22.99
C VAL A 35 7.47 -3.32 -22.26
N VAL A 36 8.05 -4.51 -22.07
CA VAL A 36 7.38 -5.68 -21.48
C VAL A 36 8.20 -6.27 -20.35
N LEU A 37 7.57 -6.54 -19.21
CA LEU A 37 8.14 -7.26 -18.08
C LEU A 37 7.49 -8.65 -17.96
N ASP A 38 8.32 -9.70 -17.94
CA ASP A 38 7.92 -11.10 -17.74
C ASP A 38 8.48 -11.60 -16.39
N VAL A 39 7.66 -11.56 -15.34
CA VAL A 39 8.04 -11.93 -13.98
C VAL A 39 7.63 -13.38 -13.71
N GLY A 40 8.63 -14.24 -13.50
CA GLY A 40 8.45 -15.70 -13.45
C GLY A 40 8.55 -16.33 -14.83
N ALA A 41 9.54 -15.90 -15.62
CA ALA A 41 9.67 -16.27 -17.03
C ALA A 41 9.96 -17.78 -17.24
N HIS A 42 10.41 -18.50 -16.23
CA HIS A 42 10.76 -19.92 -16.25
C HIS A 42 11.71 -20.24 -17.42
N HIS A 43 11.24 -20.98 -18.43
CA HIS A 43 12.04 -21.34 -19.62
C HIS A 43 11.82 -20.38 -20.81
N GLY A 44 11.16 -19.24 -20.60
CA GLY A 44 11.01 -18.17 -21.58
C GLY A 44 9.94 -18.41 -22.64
N LYS A 45 8.99 -19.32 -22.41
CA LYS A 45 7.99 -19.69 -23.42
C LYS A 45 6.99 -18.57 -23.71
N TRP A 46 6.56 -17.86 -22.68
CA TRP A 46 5.71 -16.67 -22.84
C TRP A 46 6.49 -15.54 -23.53
N SER A 47 7.71 -15.25 -23.06
CA SER A 47 8.64 -14.30 -23.69
C SER A 47 8.87 -14.57 -25.19
N ASP A 48 9.16 -15.82 -25.57
CA ASP A 48 9.37 -16.21 -26.98
C ASP A 48 8.12 -15.98 -27.84
N ALA A 49 6.93 -16.18 -27.27
CA ALA A 49 5.67 -15.93 -27.95
C ALA A 49 5.42 -14.44 -28.24
N VAL A 50 5.84 -13.55 -27.33
CA VAL A 50 5.79 -12.10 -27.56
C VAL A 50 6.75 -11.72 -28.69
N LEU A 51 7.97 -12.25 -28.65
CA LEU A 51 9.05 -11.95 -29.60
C LEU A 51 8.85 -12.60 -30.98
N HIS A 52 7.92 -13.55 -31.10
CA HIS A 52 7.64 -14.22 -32.38
C HIS A 52 7.13 -13.25 -33.44
N ASP A 53 6.24 -12.35 -33.05
CA ASP A 53 5.52 -11.45 -33.96
C ASP A 53 5.87 -9.97 -33.75
N LYS A 54 6.64 -9.63 -32.70
CA LYS A 54 6.87 -8.24 -32.30
C LYS A 54 8.31 -7.99 -31.86
N SER A 55 8.86 -6.84 -32.24
CA SER A 55 10.07 -6.30 -31.64
C SER A 55 9.69 -5.45 -30.43
N VAL A 56 10.04 -5.90 -29.23
CA VAL A 56 9.76 -5.21 -27.95
C VAL A 56 11.02 -5.11 -27.10
N GLU A 57 11.07 -4.16 -26.17
CA GLU A 57 12.05 -4.20 -25.08
C GLU A 57 11.51 -5.13 -23.98
N LEU A 58 11.97 -6.38 -23.95
CA LEU A 58 11.53 -7.38 -22.97
C LEU A 58 12.55 -7.55 -21.83
N HIS A 59 12.07 -7.49 -20.60
CA HIS A 59 12.82 -7.82 -19.39
C HIS A 59 12.22 -9.06 -18.74
N ALA A 60 13.00 -10.13 -18.61
CA ALA A 60 12.57 -11.38 -18.01
C ALA A 60 13.24 -11.59 -16.66
N PHE A 61 12.45 -12.00 -15.67
CA PHE A 61 12.90 -12.28 -14.30
C PHE A 61 12.65 -13.74 -13.96
N GLU A 62 13.66 -14.41 -13.42
CA GLU A 62 13.55 -15.80 -12.99
C GLU A 62 14.39 -16.03 -11.72
N ALA A 63 13.79 -16.64 -10.71
CA ALA A 63 14.43 -16.89 -9.41
C ALA A 63 15.17 -18.24 -9.38
N SER A 64 14.62 -19.27 -10.04
CA SER A 64 15.20 -20.60 -10.12
C SER A 64 16.49 -20.58 -10.94
N PRO A 65 17.64 -20.93 -10.35
CA PRO A 65 18.91 -20.93 -11.09
C PRO A 65 18.89 -21.84 -12.32
N ALA A 66 18.27 -23.01 -12.20
CA ALA A 66 18.18 -23.97 -13.30
C ALA A 66 17.31 -23.46 -14.45
N ALA A 67 16.17 -22.83 -14.14
CA ALA A 67 15.31 -22.25 -15.17
C ALA A 67 15.96 -21.02 -15.81
N TYR A 68 16.63 -20.18 -15.01
CA TYR A 68 17.40 -19.04 -15.49
C TYR A 68 18.52 -19.46 -16.45
N ASP A 69 19.24 -20.55 -16.18
CA ASP A 69 20.26 -21.08 -17.09
C ASP A 69 19.67 -21.50 -18.45
N VAL A 70 18.47 -22.11 -18.44
CA VAL A 70 17.74 -22.44 -19.67
C VAL A 70 17.34 -21.17 -20.41
N LEU A 71 16.79 -20.17 -19.71
CA LEU A 71 16.39 -18.89 -20.27
C LEU A 71 17.57 -18.14 -20.88
N LYS A 72 18.73 -18.17 -20.21
CA LYS A 72 19.99 -17.60 -20.70
C LYS A 72 20.48 -18.30 -21.97
N ALA A 73 20.36 -19.62 -22.05
CA ALA A 73 20.75 -20.35 -23.24
C ALA A 73 19.83 -20.09 -24.45
N THR A 74 18.58 -19.65 -24.23
CA THR A 74 17.58 -19.52 -25.31
C THR A 74 17.32 -18.07 -25.74
N LEU A 75 17.32 -17.11 -24.82
CA LEU A 75 16.82 -15.75 -25.08
C LEU A 75 17.80 -14.61 -24.71
N ALA A 76 19.02 -14.90 -24.23
CA ALA A 76 19.94 -13.86 -23.74
C ALA A 76 20.24 -12.72 -24.74
N ASP A 77 20.25 -13.00 -26.04
CA ASP A 77 20.52 -11.99 -27.07
C ASP A 77 19.26 -11.17 -27.47
N LYS A 78 18.08 -11.57 -26.98
CA LYS A 78 16.78 -10.99 -27.35
C LYS A 78 16.10 -10.23 -26.22
N VAL A 79 16.46 -10.51 -24.96
CA VAL A 79 15.79 -9.98 -23.77
C VAL A 79 16.80 -9.58 -22.71
N ARG A 80 16.41 -8.67 -21.82
CA ARG A 80 17.20 -8.35 -20.62
C ARG A 80 16.88 -9.36 -19.52
N LEU A 81 17.86 -10.16 -19.12
CA LEU A 81 17.70 -11.24 -18.15
C LEU A 81 18.08 -10.81 -16.74
N ASN A 82 17.24 -11.13 -15.76
CA ASN A 82 17.45 -10.80 -14.35
C ASN A 82 17.29 -12.07 -13.51
N TRP A 83 18.37 -12.45 -12.80
CA TRP A 83 18.35 -13.57 -11.86
C TRP A 83 18.00 -13.05 -10.46
N ASN A 84 16.71 -12.82 -10.24
CA ASN A 84 16.19 -12.29 -8.98
C ASN A 84 14.78 -12.82 -8.73
N ALA A 85 14.42 -13.01 -7.47
CA ALA A 85 13.02 -13.15 -7.07
C ALA A 85 12.39 -11.75 -6.98
N VAL A 86 11.46 -11.43 -7.87
CA VAL A 86 10.67 -10.21 -7.76
C VAL A 86 9.70 -10.38 -6.57
N THR A 87 9.72 -9.42 -5.65
CA THR A 87 8.98 -9.47 -4.38
C THR A 87 8.76 -8.05 -3.85
N ASN A 88 8.34 -7.90 -2.59
CA ASN A 88 8.06 -6.62 -1.95
C ASN A 88 9.27 -6.03 -1.19
N CYS A 89 10.46 -6.60 -1.34
CA CYS A 89 11.66 -6.16 -0.66
C CYS A 89 12.92 -6.42 -1.51
N THR A 90 14.10 -5.97 -1.06
CA THR A 90 15.37 -6.03 -1.84
C THR A 90 16.41 -6.97 -1.22
N GLU A 91 16.04 -7.60 -0.12
CA GLU A 91 16.84 -8.57 0.62
C GLU A 91 16.84 -9.93 -0.07
N ASP A 92 17.80 -10.77 0.31
CA ASP A 92 17.83 -12.17 -0.10
C ASP A 92 16.60 -12.92 0.41
N MET A 93 16.03 -13.74 -0.47
CA MET A 93 14.80 -14.48 -0.25
C MET A 93 15.04 -15.98 -0.18
N THR A 94 14.26 -16.67 0.65
CA THR A 94 14.19 -18.12 0.63
C THR A 94 13.24 -18.58 -0.47
N PHE A 95 13.77 -19.33 -1.44
CA PHE A 95 13.03 -19.90 -2.56
C PHE A 95 12.96 -21.42 -2.42
N HIS A 96 11.77 -22.00 -2.61
CA HIS A 96 11.51 -23.41 -2.40
C HIS A 96 11.43 -24.12 -3.75
N VAL A 97 12.45 -24.92 -4.07
CA VAL A 97 12.55 -25.65 -5.33
C VAL A 97 11.99 -27.05 -5.15
N TYR A 98 10.84 -27.34 -5.76
CA TYR A 98 10.24 -28.68 -5.69
C TYR A 98 10.91 -29.66 -6.65
N ARG A 99 11.27 -30.84 -6.14
CA ARG A 99 11.98 -31.86 -6.91
C ARG A 99 11.08 -32.64 -7.87
N ASP A 100 9.79 -32.77 -7.54
CA ASP A 100 8.81 -33.45 -8.37
C ASP A 100 8.38 -32.61 -9.59
N ASP A 101 8.21 -31.30 -9.40
CA ASP A 101 7.82 -30.37 -10.46
C ASP A 101 8.37 -28.97 -10.18
N ALA A 102 9.47 -28.62 -10.85
CA ALA A 102 10.12 -27.34 -10.69
C ALA A 102 9.21 -26.14 -11.04
N ARG A 103 8.15 -26.35 -11.83
CA ARG A 103 7.19 -25.29 -12.18
C ARG A 103 6.38 -24.80 -10.99
N LEU A 104 6.26 -25.59 -9.92
CA LEU A 104 5.51 -25.21 -8.72
C LEU A 104 6.39 -24.53 -7.66
N SER A 105 7.64 -24.21 -8.01
CA SER A 105 8.63 -23.60 -7.11
C SER A 105 8.34 -22.12 -6.89
N SER A 106 8.40 -21.64 -5.65
CA SER A 106 8.04 -20.26 -5.31
C SER A 106 8.71 -19.80 -4.00
N LEU A 107 8.53 -18.52 -3.68
CA LEU A 107 8.81 -17.94 -2.36
C LEU A 107 7.87 -18.53 -1.28
N HIS A 108 6.70 -19.02 -1.67
CA HIS A 108 5.74 -19.67 -0.77
C HIS A 108 5.75 -21.19 -0.94
N ARG A 109 5.53 -21.91 0.16
CA ARG A 109 5.38 -23.38 0.14
C ARG A 109 3.97 -23.78 -0.26
N ARG A 110 3.85 -24.91 -0.95
CA ARG A 110 2.60 -25.51 -1.45
C ARG A 110 1.97 -26.48 -0.45
N LEU A 111 1.74 -26.00 0.76
CA LEU A 111 1.32 -26.82 1.93
C LEU A 111 0.11 -27.71 1.64
N SER A 112 -0.87 -27.26 0.83
CA SER A 112 -2.07 -28.04 0.53
C SER A 112 -1.84 -29.28 -0.33
N VAL A 113 -0.71 -29.35 -1.03
CA VAL A 113 -0.40 -30.41 -2.01
C VAL A 113 0.92 -31.14 -1.76
N GLU A 114 1.74 -30.67 -0.83
CA GLU A 114 3.04 -31.26 -0.47
C GLU A 114 2.94 -32.75 -0.16
N ASP A 115 2.04 -33.14 0.74
CA ASP A 115 1.84 -34.54 1.18
C ASP A 115 1.17 -35.44 0.12
N GLN A 116 0.72 -34.88 -1.00
CA GLN A 116 -0.08 -35.59 -2.00
C GLN A 116 0.68 -35.80 -3.31
N ILE A 117 1.23 -34.73 -3.88
CA ILE A 117 1.82 -34.74 -5.22
C ILE A 117 3.26 -34.21 -5.28
N LEU A 118 3.82 -33.72 -4.15
CA LEU A 118 5.21 -33.24 -4.05
C LEU A 118 5.99 -34.03 -2.99
N ALA A 119 5.84 -35.35 -3.01
CA ALA A 119 6.35 -36.25 -1.99
C ALA A 119 7.89 -36.35 -1.96
N ALA A 120 8.60 -35.96 -3.03
CA ALA A 120 10.06 -35.88 -3.05
C ALA A 120 10.59 -34.66 -2.28
N GLY A 121 9.70 -33.79 -1.81
CA GLY A 121 9.99 -32.60 -1.03
C GLY A 121 10.57 -31.46 -1.87
N PHE A 122 11.17 -30.49 -1.17
CA PHE A 122 11.78 -29.31 -1.76
C PHE A 122 13.18 -29.07 -1.20
N ASP A 123 13.97 -28.34 -1.97
CA ASP A 123 15.20 -27.70 -1.51
C ASP A 123 14.91 -26.22 -1.22
N ALA A 124 15.40 -25.70 -0.09
CA ALA A 124 15.35 -24.28 0.22
C ALA A 124 16.67 -23.65 -0.20
N ILE A 125 16.61 -22.72 -1.14
CA ILE A 125 17.79 -21.98 -1.63
C ILE A 125 17.62 -20.49 -1.34
N THR A 126 18.75 -19.79 -1.23
CA THR A 126 18.76 -18.32 -1.12
C THR A 126 18.91 -17.72 -2.52
N VAL A 127 18.04 -16.79 -2.87
CA VAL A 127 18.06 -16.06 -4.14
C VAL A 127 17.96 -14.56 -3.86
N PRO A 128 18.61 -13.70 -4.66
CA PRO A 128 18.53 -12.26 -4.44
C PRO A 128 17.12 -11.74 -4.73
N GLY A 129 16.54 -10.99 -3.79
CA GLY A 129 15.25 -10.31 -3.98
C GLY A 129 15.38 -8.99 -4.73
N THR A 130 14.30 -8.55 -5.37
CA THR A 130 14.16 -7.18 -5.91
C THR A 130 12.70 -6.74 -5.90
N THR A 131 12.46 -5.43 -5.81
CA THR A 131 11.15 -4.85 -6.13
C THR A 131 11.14 -4.35 -7.57
N LEU A 132 9.96 -4.27 -8.21
CA LEU A 132 9.84 -3.67 -9.54
C LEU A 132 10.06 -2.15 -9.47
N ASP A 133 9.65 -1.50 -8.38
CA ASP A 133 9.94 -0.08 -8.13
C ASP A 133 11.46 0.19 -8.11
N SER A 134 12.25 -0.66 -7.43
CA SER A 134 13.70 -0.51 -7.38
C SER A 134 14.35 -0.83 -8.72
N TYR A 135 13.87 -1.86 -9.41
CA TYR A 135 14.37 -2.25 -10.72
C TYR A 135 14.15 -1.16 -11.79
N TRP A 136 12.99 -0.51 -11.73
CA TRP A 136 12.62 0.56 -12.64
C TRP A 136 13.07 1.94 -12.18
N ALA A 137 13.83 2.03 -11.08
CA ALA A 137 14.28 3.30 -10.54
C ALA A 137 15.11 4.08 -11.58
N GLY A 138 14.76 5.35 -11.79
CA GLY A 138 15.40 6.21 -12.78
C GLY A 138 14.86 6.09 -14.20
N ARG A 139 14.00 5.08 -14.48
CA ARG A 139 13.21 5.01 -15.71
C ARG A 139 11.85 5.66 -15.52
N ARG A 140 11.35 6.31 -16.57
CA ARG A 140 10.08 7.06 -16.57
C ARG A 140 9.13 6.63 -17.67
N ASP A 141 9.61 5.83 -18.61
CA ASP A 141 8.84 5.28 -19.71
C ASP A 141 7.75 4.31 -19.20
N GLN A 142 6.64 4.28 -19.94
CA GLN A 142 5.52 3.39 -19.64
C GLN A 142 5.92 1.93 -19.85
N ILE A 143 5.60 1.10 -18.86
CA ILE A 143 5.60 -0.35 -18.99
C ILE A 143 4.26 -0.73 -19.63
N ARG A 144 4.32 -1.15 -20.89
CA ARG A 144 3.10 -1.58 -21.59
C ARG A 144 2.48 -2.79 -20.92
N PHE A 145 3.30 -3.77 -20.55
CA PHE A 145 2.77 -5.06 -20.13
C PHE A 145 3.63 -5.66 -19.03
N LEU A 146 2.99 -6.03 -17.92
CA LEU A 146 3.58 -6.77 -16.82
C LEU A 146 2.88 -8.14 -16.69
N LYS A 147 3.57 -9.22 -17.05
CA LYS A 147 3.16 -10.59 -16.72
C LYS A 147 3.71 -10.95 -15.35
N VAL A 148 2.87 -11.47 -14.46
CA VAL A 148 3.26 -11.99 -13.15
C VAL A 148 2.76 -13.43 -13.01
N ASP A 149 3.70 -14.35 -12.88
CA ASP A 149 3.44 -15.79 -12.78
C ASP A 149 4.48 -16.44 -11.88
N VAL A 150 4.25 -16.36 -10.57
CA VAL A 150 5.27 -16.67 -9.54
C VAL A 150 4.74 -17.64 -8.50
N GLU A 151 3.70 -18.39 -8.86
CA GLU A 151 3.16 -19.53 -8.11
C GLU A 151 2.79 -19.20 -6.66
N GLY A 152 2.13 -18.06 -6.43
CA GLY A 152 1.58 -17.65 -5.12
C GLY A 152 2.18 -16.37 -4.55
N ALA A 153 3.29 -15.88 -5.11
CA ALA A 153 3.93 -14.63 -4.71
C ALA A 153 3.40 -13.40 -5.48
N GLU A 154 2.30 -13.52 -6.23
CA GLU A 154 1.77 -12.44 -7.10
C GLU A 154 1.51 -11.17 -6.28
N TYR A 155 0.91 -11.31 -5.10
CA TYR A 155 0.63 -10.18 -4.22
C TYR A 155 1.91 -9.50 -3.71
N ASP A 156 2.99 -10.26 -3.48
CA ASP A 156 4.28 -9.68 -3.09
C ASP A 156 4.90 -8.88 -4.24
N VAL A 157 4.85 -9.42 -5.46
CA VAL A 157 5.29 -8.70 -6.68
C VAL A 157 4.51 -7.40 -6.84
N LEU A 158 3.18 -7.42 -6.70
CA LEU A 158 2.36 -6.21 -6.84
C LEU A 158 2.67 -5.17 -5.76
N ARG A 159 2.93 -5.59 -4.52
CA ARG A 159 3.38 -4.67 -3.46
C ARG A 159 4.77 -4.10 -3.74
N GLY A 160 5.66 -4.87 -4.38
CA GLY A 160 6.95 -4.38 -4.87
C GLY A 160 6.86 -3.50 -6.12
N ALA A 161 5.66 -3.33 -6.68
CA ALA A 161 5.39 -2.48 -7.84
C ALA A 161 4.43 -1.34 -7.49
N ASP A 162 4.19 -1.08 -6.22
CA ASP A 162 3.14 -0.17 -5.74
C ASP A 162 3.35 1.27 -6.26
N GLY A 163 4.59 1.76 -6.32
CA GLY A 163 4.92 3.05 -6.91
C GLY A 163 4.60 3.10 -8.41
N LEU A 164 4.99 2.08 -9.17
CA LEU A 164 4.67 1.95 -10.59
C LEU A 164 3.16 1.90 -10.85
N LEU A 165 2.42 1.12 -10.05
CA LEU A 165 0.97 0.98 -10.17
C LEU A 165 0.25 2.29 -9.80
N ARG A 166 0.63 2.93 -8.70
CA ARG A 166 0.06 4.22 -8.27
C ARG A 166 0.26 5.32 -9.30
N ARG A 167 1.43 5.36 -9.94
CA ARG A 167 1.71 6.28 -11.06
C ARG A 167 1.10 5.81 -12.39
N GLY A 168 0.33 4.72 -12.43
CA GLY A 168 -0.22 4.20 -13.69
C GLY A 168 0.84 3.91 -14.76
N GLN A 169 2.09 3.65 -14.34
CA GLN A 169 3.21 3.38 -15.26
C GLN A 169 3.11 1.99 -15.88
N VAL A 170 2.24 1.12 -15.37
CA VAL A 170 1.92 -0.18 -15.97
C VAL A 170 0.57 -0.09 -16.66
N ASP A 171 0.51 -0.28 -17.97
CA ASP A 171 -0.75 -0.21 -18.71
C ASP A 171 -1.63 -1.46 -18.51
N PHE A 172 -1.00 -2.62 -18.69
CA PHE A 172 -1.62 -3.93 -18.60
C PHE A 172 -0.85 -4.80 -17.62
N LEU A 173 -1.58 -5.51 -16.77
CA LEU A 173 -1.01 -6.47 -15.84
C LEU A 173 -1.73 -7.80 -15.97
N GLN A 174 -1.02 -8.87 -16.33
CA GLN A 174 -1.58 -10.21 -16.33
C GLN A 174 -1.10 -10.98 -15.10
N PHE A 175 -2.01 -11.68 -14.43
CA PHE A 175 -1.68 -12.62 -13.36
C PHE A 175 -2.56 -13.86 -13.40
N GLU A 176 -2.04 -14.96 -12.89
CA GLU A 176 -2.78 -16.21 -12.73
C GLU A 176 -3.33 -16.33 -11.30
N TYR A 177 -4.59 -16.73 -11.18
CA TYR A 177 -5.23 -16.99 -9.90
C TYR A 177 -5.55 -18.47 -9.77
N GLY A 178 -5.22 -19.10 -8.64
CA GLY A 178 -5.45 -20.52 -8.43
C GLY A 178 -5.19 -20.97 -6.99
N GLY A 179 -4.89 -22.26 -6.82
CA GLY A 179 -4.65 -22.86 -5.49
C GLY A 179 -3.39 -22.35 -4.78
N THR A 180 -2.43 -21.81 -5.54
CA THR A 180 -1.20 -21.17 -5.03
C THR A 180 -1.49 -20.03 -4.06
N PHE A 181 -2.54 -19.24 -4.33
CA PHE A 181 -2.97 -18.14 -3.47
C PHE A 181 -3.39 -18.63 -2.09
N PHE A 182 -4.10 -19.75 -2.03
CA PHE A 182 -4.53 -20.36 -0.77
C PHE A 182 -3.32 -20.77 0.08
N ASP A 183 -2.34 -21.41 -0.55
CA ASP A 183 -1.09 -21.82 0.11
C ASP A 183 -0.26 -20.62 0.62
N ALA A 184 -0.24 -19.53 -0.15
CA ALA A 184 0.42 -18.28 0.22
C ALA A 184 -0.36 -17.44 1.28
N GLY A 185 -1.60 -17.84 1.61
CA GLY A 185 -2.47 -17.08 2.52
C GLY A 185 -2.96 -15.76 1.94
N VAL A 186 -3.05 -15.67 0.61
CA VAL A 186 -3.49 -14.51 -0.18
C VAL A 186 -4.84 -14.81 -0.82
N SER A 187 -5.69 -13.80 -0.95
CA SER A 187 -7.00 -13.91 -1.61
C SER A 187 -7.05 -13.10 -2.92
N LEU A 188 -7.93 -13.47 -3.85
CA LEU A 188 -8.22 -12.65 -5.03
C LEU A 188 -8.72 -11.28 -4.61
N ARG A 189 -9.46 -11.19 -3.49
CA ARG A 189 -9.86 -9.91 -2.90
C ARG A 189 -8.67 -9.00 -2.61
N ASN A 190 -7.54 -9.53 -2.13
CA ASN A 190 -6.35 -8.71 -1.86
C ASN A 190 -5.79 -8.07 -3.13
N ILE A 191 -5.63 -8.85 -4.20
CA ILE A 191 -5.18 -8.34 -5.51
C ILE A 191 -6.21 -7.35 -6.08
N TRP A 192 -7.49 -7.71 -6.06
CA TRP A 192 -8.56 -6.86 -6.59
C TRP A 192 -8.60 -5.51 -5.86
N SER A 193 -8.56 -5.50 -4.53
CA SER A 193 -8.52 -4.25 -3.75
C SER A 193 -7.29 -3.41 -4.04
N LEU A 194 -6.09 -4.02 -4.09
CA LEU A 194 -4.84 -3.30 -4.40
C LEU A 194 -4.89 -2.65 -5.79
N LEU A 195 -5.34 -3.40 -6.80
CA LEU A 195 -5.42 -2.92 -8.18
C LEU A 195 -6.51 -1.86 -8.35
N ARG A 196 -7.72 -2.07 -7.80
CA ARG A 196 -8.82 -1.09 -7.89
C ARG A 196 -8.45 0.26 -7.27
N ARG A 197 -7.73 0.25 -6.15
CA ARG A 197 -7.30 1.46 -5.45
C ARG A 197 -6.23 2.24 -6.24
N ASN A 198 -5.44 1.55 -7.06
CA ASN A 198 -4.44 2.14 -7.96
C ASN A 198 -4.97 2.39 -9.39
N GLY A 199 -6.29 2.56 -9.57
CA GLY A 199 -6.86 2.94 -10.87
C GLY A 199 -6.95 1.80 -11.90
N TYR A 200 -6.84 0.53 -11.49
CA TYR A 200 -6.96 -0.60 -12.42
C TYR A 200 -8.36 -1.23 -12.42
N ARG A 201 -8.80 -1.67 -13.60
CA ARG A 201 -9.98 -2.52 -13.81
C ARG A 201 -9.54 -3.96 -13.96
N ILE A 202 -10.12 -4.87 -13.17
CA ILE A 202 -9.77 -6.29 -13.21
C ILE A 202 -10.73 -7.01 -14.16
N LEU A 203 -10.17 -7.69 -15.16
CA LEU A 203 -10.88 -8.43 -16.20
C LEU A 203 -10.51 -9.91 -16.09
N ARG A 204 -11.48 -10.77 -15.82
CA ARG A 204 -11.30 -12.21 -16.01
C ARG A 204 -11.26 -12.52 -17.51
N VAL A 205 -10.29 -13.31 -17.94
CA VAL A 205 -10.16 -13.75 -19.33
C VAL A 205 -10.75 -15.14 -19.44
N GLU A 206 -11.71 -15.30 -20.34
CA GLU A 206 -12.36 -16.59 -20.58
C GLU A 206 -12.88 -16.64 -22.02
N ASN A 207 -12.61 -17.73 -22.75
CA ASN A 207 -13.09 -17.90 -24.13
C ASN A 207 -12.77 -16.71 -25.07
N ARG A 208 -11.55 -16.16 -24.95
CA ARG A 208 -11.07 -14.98 -25.71
C ARG A 208 -11.96 -13.74 -25.54
N LYS A 209 -12.52 -13.56 -24.34
CA LYS A 209 -13.31 -12.40 -23.94
C LYS A 209 -12.86 -11.90 -22.57
N PHE A 210 -13.05 -10.61 -22.35
CA PHE A 210 -12.80 -9.94 -21.09
C PHE A 210 -14.12 -9.76 -20.32
N TYR A 211 -14.14 -10.23 -19.07
CA TYR A 211 -15.27 -10.09 -18.16
C TYR A 211 -14.84 -9.29 -16.95
N GLU A 212 -15.33 -8.07 -16.83
CA GLU A 212 -14.92 -7.21 -15.73
C GLU A 212 -15.51 -7.65 -14.39
N LEU A 213 -14.64 -7.79 -13.38
CA LEU A 213 -15.02 -7.92 -11.99
C LEU A 213 -15.29 -6.54 -11.38
N LYS A 214 -16.49 -6.00 -11.66
CA LYS A 214 -16.93 -4.66 -11.22
C LYS A 214 -17.01 -4.51 -9.71
N GLN A 215 -17.48 -5.56 -9.05
CA GLN A 215 -17.64 -5.64 -7.59
C GLN A 215 -17.11 -7.00 -7.16
N PHE A 216 -16.55 -7.05 -5.96
CA PHE A 216 -16.05 -8.29 -5.38
C PHE A 216 -17.06 -8.85 -4.37
N SER A 217 -17.30 -10.15 -4.44
CA SER A 217 -18.13 -10.90 -3.49
C SER A 217 -17.42 -12.19 -3.07
N GLY A 218 -17.85 -12.81 -1.97
CA GLY A 218 -17.30 -14.10 -1.55
C GLY A 218 -17.46 -15.24 -2.56
N LYS A 219 -18.32 -15.08 -3.59
CA LYS A 219 -18.48 -16.06 -4.68
C LYS A 219 -17.34 -16.02 -5.70
N ASP A 220 -16.63 -14.89 -5.76
CA ASP A 220 -15.51 -14.70 -6.69
C ASP A 220 -14.23 -15.37 -6.17
N GLU A 221 -14.14 -15.59 -4.86
CA GLU A 221 -13.03 -16.24 -4.17
C GLU A 221 -13.10 -17.77 -4.29
N THR A 222 -12.67 -18.31 -5.43
CA THR A 222 -12.84 -19.75 -5.76
C THR A 222 -11.57 -20.59 -5.64
N TYR A 223 -10.39 -19.98 -5.62
CA TYR A 223 -9.07 -20.60 -5.72
C TYR A 223 -8.92 -21.57 -6.91
N LYS A 224 -9.70 -21.33 -7.96
CA LYS A 224 -9.64 -22.11 -9.21
C LYS A 224 -8.84 -21.34 -10.24
N TYR A 225 -8.02 -22.08 -10.98
CA TYR A 225 -7.22 -21.57 -12.08
C TYR A 225 -8.05 -20.65 -13.00
N SER A 226 -7.58 -19.42 -13.20
CA SER A 226 -8.14 -18.44 -14.13
C SER A 226 -7.09 -17.39 -14.47
N ASN A 227 -7.08 -16.94 -15.73
CA ASN A 227 -6.30 -15.79 -16.17
C ASN A 227 -7.04 -14.49 -15.86
N PHE A 228 -6.32 -13.52 -15.30
CA PHE A 228 -6.81 -12.16 -15.10
C PHE A 228 -5.91 -11.15 -15.81
N LEU A 229 -6.55 -10.10 -16.33
CA LEU A 229 -5.91 -8.93 -16.89
C LEU A 229 -6.39 -7.70 -16.10
N ALA A 230 -5.48 -6.98 -15.48
CA ALA A 230 -5.72 -5.64 -14.97
C ALA A 230 -5.40 -4.62 -16.07
N LEU A 231 -6.28 -3.65 -16.25
CA LEU A 231 -6.18 -2.56 -17.21
C LEU A 231 -6.18 -1.23 -16.46
N HIS A 232 -5.18 -0.39 -16.66
CA HIS A 232 -5.17 0.95 -16.07
C HIS A 232 -6.31 1.81 -16.66
N GLU A 233 -6.95 2.63 -15.82
CA GLU A 233 -8.16 3.38 -16.18
C GLU A 233 -7.99 4.33 -17.37
N ARG A 234 -6.77 4.85 -17.60
CA ARG A 234 -6.45 5.67 -18.77
C ARG A 234 -6.88 4.97 -20.07
N LEU A 235 -6.67 3.66 -20.14
CA LEU A 235 -6.96 2.87 -21.33
C LEU A 235 -8.44 2.49 -21.48
N MET A 236 -9.34 2.88 -20.56
CA MET A 236 -10.75 2.51 -20.67
C MET A 236 -11.40 3.01 -21.97
N GLY A 237 -11.15 4.27 -22.34
CA GLY A 237 -11.66 4.87 -23.57
C GLY A 237 -11.14 4.12 -24.80
N PRO A 238 -9.82 4.14 -25.06
CA PRO A 238 -9.24 3.57 -26.28
C PRO A 238 -9.34 2.03 -26.35
N PHE A 239 -9.30 1.32 -25.21
CA PHE A 239 -9.31 -0.15 -25.19
C PHE A 239 -10.70 -0.75 -24.98
N LEU A 240 -11.45 -0.32 -23.95
CA LEU A 240 -12.79 -0.85 -23.65
C LEU A 240 -13.91 -0.11 -24.37
N LYS A 241 -13.62 1.02 -25.04
CA LYS A 241 -14.63 1.92 -25.61
C LYS A 241 -15.61 2.38 -24.54
N GLN A 242 -15.10 2.62 -23.33
CA GLN A 242 -15.84 3.09 -22.17
C GLN A 242 -15.06 4.24 -21.55
N GLY A 243 -15.68 5.38 -21.31
CA GLY A 243 -14.99 6.52 -20.73
C GLY A 243 -15.92 7.71 -20.64
N SER A 244 -15.50 8.73 -19.90
CA SER A 244 -16.17 10.03 -19.83
C SER A 244 -15.47 11.03 -20.74
N GLU A 245 -16.19 12.08 -21.12
CA GLU A 245 -15.60 13.24 -21.78
C GLU A 245 -14.59 13.94 -20.85
N ILE A 246 -13.79 14.83 -21.43
CA ILE A 246 -12.88 15.70 -20.71
C ILE A 246 -13.72 16.75 -19.99
N GLU A 247 -13.93 16.57 -18.69
CA GLU A 247 -14.70 17.50 -17.84
C GLU A 247 -14.04 17.62 -16.46
N LEU A 248 -14.36 18.71 -15.75
CA LEU A 248 -13.90 18.93 -14.37
C LEU A 248 -14.55 17.94 -13.40
N ASP A 249 -13.77 17.00 -12.85
CA ASP A 249 -14.28 15.92 -11.99
C ASP A 249 -14.39 16.34 -10.51
N PHE A 250 -15.24 17.33 -10.24
CA PHE A 250 -15.56 17.73 -8.88
C PHE A 250 -16.23 16.63 -8.02
N PRO A 251 -17.09 15.73 -8.55
CA PRO A 251 -17.60 14.60 -7.77
C PRO A 251 -16.50 13.70 -7.22
N LEU A 252 -15.40 13.50 -7.95
CA LEU A 252 -14.24 12.77 -7.44
C LEU A 252 -13.55 13.56 -6.30
N LEU A 253 -13.40 14.87 -6.42
CA LEU A 253 -12.84 15.72 -5.34
C LEU A 253 -13.64 15.61 -4.03
N ASP A 254 -14.96 15.53 -4.09
CA ASP A 254 -15.82 15.34 -2.92
C ASP A 254 -15.47 14.04 -2.16
N ARG A 255 -15.06 12.98 -2.86
CA ARG A 255 -14.61 11.71 -2.24
C ARG A 255 -13.30 11.86 -1.49
N TYR A 256 -12.50 12.86 -1.85
CA TYR A 256 -11.30 13.25 -1.14
C TYR A 256 -11.55 14.31 -0.06
N GLY A 257 -12.81 14.72 0.16
CA GLY A 257 -13.15 15.78 1.12
C GLY A 257 -12.69 17.16 0.65
N ILE A 258 -12.42 17.33 -0.65
CA ILE A 258 -11.98 18.58 -1.24
C ILE A 258 -13.19 19.23 -1.92
N ARG A 259 -13.50 20.45 -1.48
CA ARG A 259 -14.48 21.33 -2.11
C ARG A 259 -13.81 22.65 -2.44
N PRO A 260 -13.38 22.84 -3.69
CA PRO A 260 -12.79 24.10 -4.10
C PRO A 260 -13.71 25.28 -3.78
N THR A 261 -13.11 26.37 -3.35
CA THR A 261 -13.80 27.64 -3.10
C THR A 261 -13.34 28.73 -4.06
N GLY A 262 -12.14 28.65 -4.64
CA GLY A 262 -11.69 29.59 -5.67
C GLY A 262 -10.76 28.90 -6.67
N VAL A 263 -10.76 29.39 -7.91
CA VAL A 263 -10.07 28.74 -9.02
C VAL A 263 -9.14 29.68 -9.78
N LEU A 264 -7.94 29.18 -10.06
CA LEU A 264 -7.05 29.70 -11.09
C LEU A 264 -7.19 28.82 -12.34
N HIS A 265 -7.76 29.38 -13.39
CA HIS A 265 -7.92 28.71 -14.67
C HIS A 265 -6.92 29.30 -15.68
N VAL A 266 -5.94 28.50 -16.09
CA VAL A 266 -4.89 28.88 -17.03
C VAL A 266 -5.14 28.19 -18.38
N GLY A 267 -5.20 28.97 -19.46
CA GLY A 267 -5.70 28.48 -20.75
C GLY A 267 -7.21 28.63 -20.90
N ALA A 268 -7.75 29.76 -20.44
CA ALA A 268 -9.18 29.95 -20.28
C ALA A 268 -10.02 29.92 -21.56
N HIS A 269 -9.40 30.11 -22.74
CA HIS A 269 -10.07 30.19 -24.04
C HIS A 269 -11.25 31.17 -24.02
N LYS A 270 -12.49 30.68 -24.12
CA LYS A 270 -13.72 31.49 -24.07
C LYS A 270 -14.33 31.59 -22.67
N GLY A 271 -13.79 30.88 -21.68
CA GLY A 271 -14.24 30.86 -20.29
C GLY A 271 -15.57 30.13 -20.12
N ASP A 272 -15.75 29.00 -20.82
CA ASP A 272 -17.02 28.28 -20.83
C ASP A 272 -17.27 27.48 -19.54
N GLU A 273 -16.20 27.15 -18.82
CA GLU A 273 -16.17 26.48 -17.52
C GLU A 273 -16.76 27.34 -16.39
N ILE A 274 -16.96 28.65 -16.63
CA ILE A 274 -17.58 29.56 -15.65
C ILE A 274 -18.93 29.04 -15.13
N LYS A 275 -19.70 28.34 -15.98
CA LYS A 275 -20.98 27.74 -15.60
C LYS A 275 -20.78 26.63 -14.57
N THR A 276 -19.75 25.81 -14.76
CA THR A 276 -19.38 24.71 -13.87
C THR A 276 -18.91 25.25 -12.52
N TYR A 277 -18.09 26.29 -12.51
CA TYR A 277 -17.63 26.94 -11.28
C TYR A 277 -18.79 27.56 -10.49
N ARG A 278 -19.65 28.33 -11.16
CA ARG A 278 -20.82 28.97 -10.53
C ARG A 278 -21.84 27.97 -10.00
N ALA A 279 -22.03 26.85 -10.68
CA ALA A 279 -22.93 25.79 -10.22
C ALA A 279 -22.47 25.14 -8.89
N ARG A 280 -21.22 25.38 -8.48
CA ARG A 280 -20.63 24.86 -7.24
C ARG A 280 -20.18 25.97 -6.29
N ASP A 281 -20.64 27.20 -6.50
CA ASP A 281 -20.31 28.38 -5.69
C ASP A 281 -18.79 28.65 -5.58
N ILE A 282 -18.02 28.33 -6.63
CA ILE A 282 -16.59 28.56 -6.68
C ILE A 282 -16.33 30.02 -7.11
N THR A 283 -15.78 30.81 -6.20
CA THR A 283 -15.47 32.23 -6.36
C THR A 283 -14.39 32.67 -5.34
N PRO A 284 -13.34 33.39 -5.76
CA PRO A 284 -13.15 34.06 -7.05
C PRO A 284 -12.71 33.11 -8.19
N VAL A 285 -12.87 33.58 -9.42
CA VAL A 285 -12.39 32.92 -10.65
C VAL A 285 -11.33 33.80 -11.31
N VAL A 286 -10.13 33.26 -11.51
CA VAL A 286 -9.05 33.96 -12.20
C VAL A 286 -8.76 33.25 -13.50
N PHE A 287 -9.05 33.91 -14.62
CA PHE A 287 -8.73 33.43 -15.96
C PHE A 287 -7.39 34.00 -16.42
N VAL A 288 -6.48 33.13 -16.84
CA VAL A 288 -5.23 33.48 -17.52
C VAL A 288 -5.31 33.00 -18.96
N GLU A 289 -5.11 33.90 -19.92
CA GLU A 289 -5.21 33.62 -21.35
C GLU A 289 -4.05 34.27 -22.11
N ALA A 290 -3.36 33.48 -22.95
CA ALA A 290 -2.20 33.91 -23.70
C ALA A 290 -2.57 34.69 -24.97
N ASN A 291 -3.67 34.31 -25.64
CA ASN A 291 -4.13 34.93 -26.87
C ASN A 291 -4.84 36.27 -26.57
N PRO A 292 -4.30 37.41 -27.03
CA PRO A 292 -4.88 38.74 -26.75
C PRO A 292 -6.34 38.89 -27.21
N GLY A 293 -6.71 38.26 -28.33
CA GLY A 293 -8.07 38.31 -28.86
C GLY A 293 -9.06 37.56 -27.96
N LEU A 294 -8.68 36.39 -27.45
CA LEU A 294 -9.49 35.62 -26.51
C LEU A 294 -9.55 36.31 -25.15
N ALA A 295 -8.42 36.83 -24.65
CA ALA A 295 -8.36 37.59 -23.40
C ALA A 295 -9.26 38.84 -23.44
N GLN A 296 -9.27 39.57 -24.56
CA GLN A 296 -10.19 40.69 -24.73
C GLN A 296 -11.66 40.22 -24.73
N GLY A 297 -11.97 39.11 -25.41
CA GLY A 297 -13.30 38.50 -25.37
C GLY A 297 -13.74 38.11 -23.96
N LEU A 298 -12.83 37.57 -23.13
CA LEU A 298 -13.07 37.26 -21.72
C LEU A 298 -13.36 38.54 -20.90
N ARG A 299 -12.57 39.60 -21.08
CA ARG A 299 -12.82 40.89 -20.40
C ARG A 299 -14.18 41.47 -20.76
N ASP A 300 -14.54 41.44 -22.03
CA ASP A 300 -15.83 41.94 -22.50
C ASP A 300 -17.00 41.10 -21.93
N ARG A 301 -16.83 39.77 -21.92
CA ARG A 301 -17.82 38.82 -21.40
C ARG A 301 -18.06 39.00 -19.89
N PHE A 302 -17.00 39.23 -19.12
CA PHE A 302 -17.03 39.27 -17.66
C PHE A 302 -16.87 40.68 -17.06
N ALA A 303 -17.05 41.74 -17.86
CA ALA A 303 -16.87 43.14 -17.44
C ALA A 303 -17.72 43.57 -16.22
N LYS A 304 -18.81 42.84 -15.91
CA LYS A 304 -19.71 43.12 -14.79
C LYS A 304 -19.58 42.14 -13.63
N ASP A 305 -18.72 41.13 -13.77
CA ASP A 305 -18.53 40.07 -12.78
C ASP A 305 -17.34 40.44 -11.89
N ALA A 306 -17.62 41.06 -10.74
CA ALA A 306 -16.59 41.55 -9.81
C ALA A 306 -15.74 40.43 -9.17
N ASP A 307 -16.18 39.19 -9.30
CA ASP A 307 -15.51 38.00 -8.82
C ASP A 307 -14.68 37.28 -9.90
N VAL A 308 -14.67 37.80 -11.14
CA VAL A 308 -13.87 37.29 -12.24
C VAL A 308 -12.72 38.25 -12.53
N THR A 309 -11.49 37.73 -12.50
CA THR A 309 -10.29 38.46 -12.93
C THR A 309 -9.77 37.84 -14.22
N VAL A 310 -9.42 38.67 -15.21
CA VAL A 310 -8.85 38.22 -16.49
C VAL A 310 -7.44 38.78 -16.64
N ILE A 311 -6.46 37.89 -16.79
CA ILE A 311 -5.04 38.20 -16.97
C ILE A 311 -4.65 37.77 -18.39
N GLU A 312 -4.15 38.72 -19.19
CA GLU A 312 -3.62 38.45 -20.53
C GLU A 312 -2.11 38.26 -20.45
N CYS A 313 -1.70 37.00 -20.42
CA CYS A 313 -0.31 36.59 -20.39
C CYS A 313 -0.23 35.08 -20.64
N ALA A 314 0.85 34.63 -21.28
CA ALA A 314 1.20 33.22 -21.24
C ALA A 314 1.90 32.90 -19.91
N ALA A 315 1.38 31.94 -19.16
CA ALA A 315 2.00 31.48 -17.93
C ALA A 315 3.31 30.75 -18.25
N SER A 316 4.39 31.10 -17.55
CA SER A 316 5.74 30.59 -17.80
C SER A 316 6.54 30.49 -16.49
N ASP A 317 7.78 30.03 -16.56
CA ASP A 317 8.73 30.03 -15.44
C ASP A 317 9.56 31.33 -15.38
N CYS A 318 9.43 32.23 -16.37
CA CYS A 318 10.16 33.49 -16.43
C CYS A 318 9.36 34.64 -17.07
N GLU A 319 9.71 35.87 -16.71
CA GLU A 319 9.16 37.07 -17.34
C GLU A 319 9.84 37.35 -18.68
N GLY A 320 9.04 37.73 -19.68
CA GLY A 320 9.56 38.08 -21.00
C GLY A 320 8.49 38.14 -22.08
N THR A 321 8.91 37.79 -23.29
CA THR A 321 8.04 37.61 -24.45
C THR A 321 8.36 36.26 -25.10
N ALA A 322 7.33 35.60 -25.63
CA ALA A 322 7.50 34.36 -26.37
C ALA A 322 6.58 34.32 -27.59
N THR A 323 7.03 33.55 -28.57
CA THR A 323 6.29 33.26 -29.78
C THR A 323 5.19 32.24 -29.51
N PHE A 324 3.93 32.64 -29.62
CA PHE A 324 2.73 31.81 -29.44
C PHE A 324 2.15 31.39 -30.80
N LYS A 325 1.85 30.10 -30.95
CA LYS A 325 1.44 29.49 -32.22
C LYS A 325 -0.05 29.24 -32.19
N ILE A 326 -0.79 29.99 -33.00
CA ILE A 326 -2.23 29.83 -33.16
C ILE A 326 -2.47 28.82 -34.27
N THR A 327 -3.22 27.76 -33.97
CA THR A 327 -3.53 26.72 -34.95
C THR A 327 -4.93 26.88 -35.56
N SER A 328 -5.21 26.12 -36.62
CA SER A 328 -6.52 26.08 -37.27
C SER A 328 -7.66 25.59 -36.36
N MET A 329 -7.32 24.99 -35.22
CA MET A 329 -8.22 24.69 -34.11
C MET A 329 -7.65 25.42 -32.89
N ASP A 330 -8.21 26.59 -32.54
CA ASP A 330 -7.63 27.48 -31.53
C ASP A 330 -7.35 26.82 -30.16
N GLN A 331 -8.12 25.78 -29.79
CA GLN A 331 -7.92 24.93 -28.61
C GLN A 331 -6.62 24.10 -28.62
N SER A 332 -5.93 23.96 -29.76
CA SER A 332 -4.62 23.29 -29.88
C SER A 332 -3.47 24.30 -30.04
N SER A 333 -3.67 25.55 -29.63
CA SER A 333 -2.64 26.60 -29.69
C SER A 333 -1.70 26.51 -28.50
N SER A 334 -0.40 26.73 -28.70
CA SER A 334 0.61 26.53 -27.65
C SER A 334 1.77 27.50 -27.78
N LEU A 335 2.54 27.66 -26.69
CA LEU A 335 3.88 28.23 -26.73
C LEU A 335 4.87 27.28 -27.43
N LEU A 336 4.58 25.98 -27.45
CA LEU A 336 5.45 24.94 -28.00
C LEU A 336 5.12 24.63 -29.46
N GLU A 337 6.11 24.12 -30.19
CA GLU A 337 5.92 23.68 -31.58
C GLU A 337 5.15 22.36 -31.65
N LEU A 338 4.32 22.18 -32.68
CA LEU A 338 3.64 20.90 -32.91
C LEU A 338 4.66 19.81 -33.29
N LYS A 339 4.58 18.65 -32.62
CA LYS A 339 5.39 17.46 -32.92
C LYS A 339 4.48 16.27 -33.25
N ASP A 340 4.28 15.34 -32.32
CA ASP A 340 3.46 14.15 -32.58
C ASP A 340 1.97 14.48 -32.66
N HIS A 341 1.54 15.64 -32.14
CA HIS A 341 0.19 16.17 -32.36
C HIS A 341 -0.12 16.31 -33.86
N ALA A 342 0.82 16.80 -34.67
CA ALA A 342 0.62 16.96 -36.11
C ALA A 342 0.49 15.62 -36.85
N LYS A 343 1.04 14.53 -36.28
CA LYS A 343 0.86 13.16 -36.79
C LYS A 343 -0.50 12.59 -36.40
N LEU A 344 -0.91 12.84 -35.15
CA LEU A 344 -2.18 12.36 -34.59
C LEU A 344 -3.39 13.09 -35.21
N TYR A 345 -3.25 14.39 -35.47
CA TYR A 345 -4.28 15.25 -36.05
C TYR A 345 -3.76 16.03 -37.27
N PRO A 346 -3.57 15.38 -38.44
CA PRO A 346 -2.93 15.99 -39.62
C PRO A 346 -3.66 17.19 -40.25
N LYS A 347 -4.89 17.49 -39.80
CA LYS A 347 -5.69 18.63 -40.28
C LYS A 347 -5.50 19.88 -39.43
N ILE A 348 -4.86 19.74 -38.26
CA ILE A 348 -4.57 20.85 -37.36
C ILE A 348 -3.14 21.30 -37.61
N GLY A 349 -2.96 22.58 -37.90
CA GLY A 349 -1.64 23.16 -38.16
C GLY A 349 -1.62 24.63 -37.79
N VAL A 350 -0.42 25.19 -37.63
CA VAL A 350 -0.21 26.60 -37.28
C VAL A 350 -0.72 27.49 -38.43
N THR A 351 -1.63 28.40 -38.11
CA THR A 351 -2.20 29.37 -39.05
C THR A 351 -1.63 30.76 -38.85
N GLU A 352 -1.26 31.09 -37.62
CA GLU A 352 -0.73 32.40 -37.25
C GLU A 352 0.27 32.26 -36.09
N THR A 353 1.17 33.23 -35.98
CA THR A 353 2.16 33.30 -34.91
C THR A 353 2.23 34.73 -34.40
N ILE A 354 2.11 34.88 -33.09
CA ILE A 354 2.10 36.19 -32.41
C ILE A 354 3.12 36.21 -31.27
N GLU A 355 3.58 37.40 -30.90
CA GLU A 355 4.38 37.58 -29.68
C GLU A 355 3.45 37.89 -28.52
N VAL A 356 3.59 37.14 -27.42
CA VAL A 356 2.81 37.32 -26.20
C VAL A 356 3.73 37.57 -25.02
N ARG A 357 3.22 38.29 -24.01
CA ARG A 357 3.91 38.43 -22.71
C ARG A 357 3.98 37.07 -22.03
N THR A 358 5.11 36.76 -21.40
CA THR A 358 5.27 35.64 -20.48
C THR A 358 5.59 36.13 -19.08
N ALA A 359 5.13 35.43 -18.05
CA ALA A 359 5.52 35.66 -16.66
C ALA A 359 5.20 34.46 -15.74
N PRO A 360 5.89 34.34 -14.58
CA PRO A 360 5.50 33.44 -13.51
C PRO A 360 4.07 33.68 -13.03
N LEU A 361 3.31 32.63 -12.77
CA LEU A 361 1.95 32.73 -12.22
C LEU A 361 1.93 33.50 -10.89
N ASP A 362 2.91 33.27 -10.01
CA ASP A 362 3.03 33.99 -8.74
C ASP A 362 3.14 35.52 -8.96
N GLN A 363 3.88 35.94 -9.99
CA GLN A 363 4.01 37.35 -10.37
C GLN A 363 2.71 37.88 -10.98
N LEU A 364 2.08 37.14 -11.88
CA LEU A 364 0.83 37.55 -12.54
C LEU A 364 -0.30 37.78 -11.53
N LEU A 365 -0.44 36.90 -10.55
CA LEU A 365 -1.44 37.03 -9.50
C LEU A 365 -1.17 38.24 -8.61
N ALA A 366 0.10 38.49 -8.27
CA ALA A 366 0.49 39.67 -7.50
C ALA A 366 0.22 40.98 -8.25
N GLU A 367 0.57 41.06 -9.53
CA GLU A 367 0.31 42.23 -10.39
C GLU A 367 -1.19 42.53 -10.53
N ALA A 368 -2.01 41.48 -10.63
CA ALA A 368 -3.46 41.59 -10.70
C ALA A 368 -4.13 41.89 -9.34
N GLY A 369 -3.36 41.93 -8.24
CA GLY A 369 -3.89 42.14 -6.89
C GLY A 369 -4.75 40.97 -6.39
N VAL A 370 -4.51 39.76 -6.90
CA VAL A 370 -5.23 38.55 -6.51
C VAL A 370 -4.68 38.02 -5.19
N ASP A 371 -5.57 37.75 -4.24
CA ASP A 371 -5.25 37.06 -3.00
C ASP A 371 -5.18 35.55 -3.23
N VAL A 372 -3.96 35.04 -3.37
CA VAL A 372 -3.69 33.62 -3.62
C VAL A 372 -4.25 32.67 -2.56
N SER A 373 -4.48 33.15 -1.33
CA SER A 373 -5.05 32.33 -0.25
C SER A 373 -6.52 31.97 -0.47
N LYS A 374 -7.19 32.67 -1.40
CA LYS A 374 -8.57 32.39 -1.81
C LYS A 374 -8.65 31.40 -2.97
N LEU A 375 -7.52 31.03 -3.56
CA LEU A 375 -7.44 30.05 -4.65
C LEU A 375 -7.01 28.72 -4.06
N ASP A 376 -7.83 27.69 -4.24
CA ASP A 376 -7.52 26.35 -3.76
C ASP A 376 -7.66 25.26 -4.84
N PHE A 377 -7.93 25.67 -6.08
CA PHE A 377 -7.98 24.80 -7.24
C PHE A 377 -7.30 25.44 -8.46
N ILE A 378 -6.55 24.63 -9.22
CA ILE A 378 -6.02 25.00 -10.54
C ILE A 378 -6.72 24.14 -11.60
N ALA A 379 -7.22 24.78 -12.65
CA ALA A 379 -7.52 24.14 -13.92
C ALA A 379 -6.52 24.66 -14.96
N MET A 380 -5.83 23.76 -15.66
CA MET A 380 -4.81 24.17 -16.62
C MET A 380 -4.85 23.27 -17.86
N ASP A 381 -5.08 23.93 -18.99
CA ASP A 381 -5.09 23.33 -20.33
C ASP A 381 -4.34 24.30 -21.24
N ILE A 382 -3.02 24.10 -21.35
CA ILE A 382 -2.13 24.99 -22.11
C ILE A 382 -1.24 24.19 -23.06
N GLN A 383 -1.71 23.01 -23.47
CA GLN A 383 -1.22 22.30 -24.63
C GLN A 383 0.30 22.05 -24.57
N GLY A 384 0.74 21.47 -23.45
CA GLY A 384 2.12 21.03 -23.23
C GLY A 384 3.01 22.00 -22.45
N ALA A 385 2.52 23.18 -22.08
CA ALA A 385 3.29 24.15 -21.28
C ALA A 385 3.05 24.02 -19.76
N GLU A 386 2.34 22.99 -19.29
CA GLU A 386 1.85 22.88 -17.92
C GLU A 386 2.99 22.94 -16.89
N LEU A 387 4.05 22.15 -17.08
CA LEU A 387 5.19 22.15 -16.15
C LEU A 387 5.93 23.49 -16.14
N MET A 388 6.00 24.19 -17.29
CA MET A 388 6.61 25.51 -17.39
C MET A 388 5.82 26.52 -16.54
N ALA A 389 4.50 26.54 -16.67
CA ALA A 389 3.63 27.40 -15.86
C ALA A 389 3.69 27.06 -14.37
N LEU A 390 3.68 25.76 -14.01
CA LEU A 390 3.72 25.30 -12.63
C LEU A 390 5.04 25.66 -11.91
N ARG A 391 6.17 25.69 -12.62
CA ARG A 391 7.45 26.19 -12.09
C ARG A 391 7.39 27.66 -11.69
N GLY A 392 6.54 28.45 -12.34
CA GLY A 392 6.25 29.84 -11.99
C GLY A 392 5.19 30.02 -10.89
N ALA A 393 4.69 28.94 -10.27
CA ALA A 393 3.54 28.95 -9.36
C ALA A 393 3.84 28.38 -7.96
N THR A 394 5.10 28.27 -7.56
CA THR A 394 5.50 27.54 -6.34
C THR A 394 4.92 28.13 -5.05
N GLU A 395 4.71 29.45 -4.97
CA GLU A 395 4.03 30.07 -3.82
C GLU A 395 2.53 29.82 -3.88
N THR A 396 1.93 29.95 -5.06
CA THR A 396 0.52 29.63 -5.30
C THR A 396 0.20 28.18 -4.90
N LEU A 397 1.05 27.22 -5.30
CA LEU A 397 0.89 25.80 -5.01
C LEU A 397 0.78 25.49 -3.51
N LYS A 398 1.24 26.35 -2.59
CA LYS A 398 1.07 26.16 -1.14
C LYS A 398 -0.39 26.27 -0.68
N HIS A 399 -1.24 26.98 -1.43
CA HIS A 399 -2.65 27.19 -1.13
C HIS A 399 -3.58 26.21 -1.86
N ILE A 400 -3.08 25.60 -2.94
CA ILE A 400 -3.86 24.70 -3.79
C ILE A 400 -4.12 23.36 -3.09
N LYS A 401 -5.36 22.87 -3.17
CA LYS A 401 -5.80 21.56 -2.70
C LYS A 401 -5.93 20.55 -3.84
N ALA A 402 -6.21 21.01 -5.05
CA ALA A 402 -6.30 20.14 -6.22
C ALA A 402 -5.93 20.86 -7.53
N LEU A 403 -5.46 20.09 -8.51
CA LEU A 403 -5.16 20.56 -9.86
C LEU A 403 -5.78 19.59 -10.87
N GLN A 404 -6.45 20.12 -11.89
CA GLN A 404 -6.77 19.36 -13.09
C GLN A 404 -5.93 19.89 -14.24
N LEU A 405 -5.13 19.01 -14.83
CA LEU A 405 -4.12 19.34 -15.82
C LEU A 405 -4.34 18.49 -17.08
N GLU A 406 -4.14 19.09 -18.24
CA GLU A 406 -3.84 18.33 -19.45
C GLU A 406 -2.45 17.68 -19.32
N VAL A 407 -2.32 16.42 -19.74
CA VAL A 407 -1.11 15.61 -19.59
C VAL A 407 -0.79 14.83 -20.85
N ASN A 408 0.51 14.62 -21.05
CA ASN A 408 1.07 13.97 -22.22
C ASN A 408 1.78 12.65 -21.84
N TYR A 409 1.51 11.58 -22.58
CA TYR A 409 2.24 10.30 -22.50
C TYR A 409 3.31 10.18 -23.59
N SER A 410 3.20 10.99 -24.63
CA SER A 410 4.23 11.19 -25.66
C SER A 410 4.41 12.67 -25.97
N GLU A 411 5.48 12.99 -26.69
CA GLU A 411 5.87 14.37 -26.96
C GLU A 411 5.02 14.98 -28.10
N LEU A 412 3.76 15.28 -27.79
CA LEU A 412 2.82 15.88 -28.73
C LEU A 412 3.26 17.26 -29.21
N TYR A 413 3.89 18.02 -28.33
CA TYR A 413 4.51 19.31 -28.60
C TYR A 413 6.00 19.22 -28.27
N GLU A 414 6.85 19.89 -29.05
CA GLU A 414 8.31 19.78 -28.89
C GLU A 414 8.75 20.22 -27.49
N GLY A 415 9.43 19.30 -26.79
CA GLY A 415 9.91 19.52 -25.43
C GLY A 415 8.84 19.58 -24.35
N CYS A 416 7.58 19.18 -24.63
CA CYS A 416 6.54 19.16 -23.60
C CYS A 416 6.87 18.14 -22.50
N PRO A 417 6.49 18.42 -21.24
CA PRO A 417 6.67 17.48 -20.14
C PRO A 417 5.78 16.25 -20.37
N LEU A 418 6.29 15.09 -19.99
CA LEU A 418 5.46 13.91 -19.87
C LEU A 418 4.75 13.92 -18.51
N ILE A 419 3.70 13.12 -18.37
CA ILE A 419 2.98 12.95 -17.11
C ILE A 419 3.91 12.59 -15.94
N SER A 420 4.98 11.85 -16.21
CA SER A 420 5.99 11.49 -15.20
C SER A 420 6.83 12.67 -14.73
N ASP A 421 7.03 13.70 -15.56
CA ASP A 421 7.69 14.94 -15.17
C ASP A 421 6.78 15.79 -14.27
N LEU A 422 5.47 15.80 -14.56
CA LEU A 422 4.46 16.44 -13.72
C LEU A 422 4.30 15.71 -12.39
N ASP A 423 4.20 14.38 -12.39
CA ASP A 423 4.15 13.55 -11.17
C ASP A 423 5.35 13.83 -10.26
N ALA A 424 6.56 13.93 -10.82
CA ALA A 424 7.77 14.23 -10.06
C ALA A 424 7.71 15.64 -9.45
N PHE A 425 7.44 16.66 -10.27
CA PHE A 425 7.39 18.04 -9.79
C PHE A 425 6.29 18.26 -8.75
N LEU A 426 5.07 17.78 -9.01
CA LEU A 426 3.94 17.94 -8.10
C LEU A 426 4.09 17.09 -6.85
N GLY A 427 4.75 15.93 -6.95
CA GLY A 427 5.15 15.10 -5.81
C GLY A 427 6.03 15.86 -4.82
N ASP A 428 7.04 16.59 -5.31
CA ASP A 428 7.91 17.45 -4.49
C ASP A 428 7.15 18.61 -3.82
N HIS A 429 5.99 19.00 -4.37
CA HIS A 429 5.10 20.02 -3.81
C HIS A 429 3.95 19.43 -2.97
N GLY A 430 3.99 18.12 -2.68
CA GLY A 430 3.03 17.46 -1.80
C GLY A 430 1.71 17.09 -2.45
N PHE A 431 1.69 16.86 -3.76
CA PHE A 431 0.52 16.36 -4.50
C PHE A 431 0.70 14.91 -4.95
N ILE A 432 -0.43 14.23 -5.14
CA ILE A 432 -0.52 12.92 -5.77
C ILE A 432 -1.54 12.93 -6.88
N ARG A 433 -1.27 12.17 -7.94
CA ARG A 433 -2.26 11.89 -8.98
C ARG A 433 -3.24 10.85 -8.50
N VAL A 434 -4.53 11.10 -8.74
CA VAL A 434 -5.63 10.23 -8.30
C VAL A 434 -6.58 9.83 -9.40
N MET A 435 -6.43 10.42 -10.59
CA MET A 435 -7.17 10.02 -11.78
C MET A 435 -6.40 10.37 -13.04
N THR A 436 -6.57 9.54 -14.07
CA THR A 436 -6.28 9.90 -15.46
C THR A 436 -7.39 9.48 -16.40
N ASN A 437 -7.70 10.35 -17.37
CA ASN A 437 -8.69 10.07 -18.41
C ASN A 437 -8.11 10.39 -19.78
N THR A 438 -7.99 9.40 -20.65
CA THR A 438 -7.50 9.59 -22.04
C THR A 438 -8.58 9.10 -23.02
N PRO A 439 -9.68 9.87 -23.22
CA PRO A 439 -10.88 9.36 -23.89
C PRO A 439 -10.71 9.18 -25.41
N TYR A 440 -9.82 9.94 -26.04
CA TYR A 440 -9.69 9.99 -27.50
C TYR A 440 -8.41 9.33 -28.03
N SER A 441 -7.35 9.26 -27.22
CA SER A 441 -6.02 8.76 -27.59
C SER A 441 -5.37 8.07 -26.40
N GLU A 442 -4.32 7.26 -26.63
CA GLU A 442 -3.46 6.75 -25.55
C GLU A 442 -2.29 7.71 -25.23
N GLU A 443 -2.13 8.75 -26.05
CA GLU A 443 -0.97 9.65 -26.07
C GLU A 443 -1.13 10.88 -25.16
N TRP A 444 -2.37 11.24 -24.80
CA TRP A 444 -2.68 12.43 -24.00
C TRP A 444 -4.06 12.33 -23.34
N GLY A 445 -4.32 13.19 -22.37
CA GLY A 445 -5.63 13.36 -21.75
C GLY A 445 -5.54 14.25 -20.51
N ASP A 446 -6.40 14.00 -19.54
CA ASP A 446 -6.47 14.77 -18.29
C ASP A 446 -5.93 13.96 -17.11
N ALA A 447 -5.36 14.67 -16.15
CA ALA A 447 -5.03 14.14 -14.84
C ALA A 447 -5.58 15.03 -13.72
N LEU A 448 -6.10 14.39 -12.68
CA LEU A 448 -6.44 15.04 -11.43
C LEU A 448 -5.37 14.77 -10.38
N TYR A 449 -4.79 15.85 -9.87
CA TYR A 449 -3.89 15.84 -8.74
C TYR A 449 -4.58 16.43 -7.51
N ILE A 450 -4.32 15.85 -6.36
CA ILE A 450 -4.80 16.38 -5.08
C ILE A 450 -3.62 16.54 -4.13
N ARG A 451 -3.73 17.50 -3.21
CA ARG A 451 -2.80 17.60 -2.10
C ARG A 451 -2.86 16.28 -1.34
N ARG A 452 -1.68 15.71 -1.06
CA ARG A 452 -1.49 14.46 -0.35
C ARG A 452 -2.41 14.42 0.87
N PRO A 453 -3.41 13.53 0.89
CA PRO A 453 -4.36 13.48 2.00
C PRO A 453 -3.67 13.18 3.32
N MET A 454 -4.26 13.71 4.39
CA MET A 454 -3.86 13.36 5.74
C MET A 454 -4.84 12.36 6.33
N VAL A 455 -4.35 11.40 7.11
CA VAL A 455 -5.18 10.52 7.91
C VAL A 455 -4.75 10.63 9.36
N THR A 456 -5.71 10.53 10.27
CA THR A 456 -5.43 10.61 11.69
C THR A 456 -5.94 9.39 12.43
N CYS A 457 -5.37 9.12 13.61
CA CYS A 457 -5.96 8.18 14.55
C CYS A 457 -6.03 8.82 15.92
N SER A 458 -7.15 9.50 16.21
CA SER A 458 -7.41 10.16 17.49
C SER A 458 -7.45 9.19 18.69
N ALA A 459 -7.59 7.89 18.42
CA ALA A 459 -7.55 6.84 19.44
C ALA A 459 -6.15 6.62 20.04
N VAL A 460 -5.07 6.93 19.31
CA VAL A 460 -3.70 6.82 19.83
C VAL A 460 -3.54 7.74 21.03
N GLY A 461 -2.98 7.22 22.14
CA GLY A 461 -2.88 7.92 23.42
C GLY A 461 -4.18 8.00 24.23
N ASN A 462 -5.35 7.89 23.59
CA ASN A 462 -6.65 8.15 24.22
C ASN A 462 -7.52 6.91 24.44
N MET A 463 -7.27 5.80 23.75
CA MET A 463 -8.10 4.60 23.82
C MET A 463 -7.31 3.33 24.14
N GLY A 464 -7.38 2.92 25.41
CA GLY A 464 -6.73 1.71 25.91
C GLY A 464 -5.30 1.95 26.41
N ARG A 465 -4.64 0.86 26.81
CA ARG A 465 -3.27 0.89 27.35
C ARG A 465 -2.23 0.78 26.23
N PHE A 466 -0.96 0.88 26.58
CA PHE A 466 0.18 0.87 25.64
C PHE A 466 0.09 -0.19 24.53
N GLY A 467 -0.22 -1.45 24.88
CA GLY A 467 -0.36 -2.53 23.89
C GLY A 467 -1.42 -2.24 22.82
N ASN A 468 -2.48 -1.49 23.13
CA ASN A 468 -3.50 -1.07 22.15
C ASN A 468 -3.02 0.10 21.30
N GLN A 469 -2.36 1.08 21.93
CA GLN A 469 -1.81 2.27 21.26
C GLN A 469 -0.73 1.88 20.24
N PHE A 470 0.04 0.84 20.53
CA PHE A 470 0.98 0.23 19.60
C PHE A 470 0.32 -0.18 18.27
N TYR A 471 -0.80 -0.92 18.31
CA TYR A 471 -1.52 -1.33 17.08
C TYR A 471 -2.24 -0.17 16.39
N GLN A 472 -2.75 0.80 17.15
CA GLN A 472 -3.35 2.01 16.58
C GLN A 472 -2.32 2.83 15.78
N TYR A 473 -1.12 3.01 16.32
CA TYR A 473 -0.02 3.66 15.63
C TYR A 473 0.45 2.83 14.41
N MET A 474 0.66 1.51 14.59
CA MET A 474 1.01 0.62 13.48
C MET A 474 0.00 0.71 12.33
N PHE A 475 -1.29 0.70 12.65
CA PHE A 475 -2.35 0.82 11.68
C PHE A 475 -2.28 2.14 10.92
N ILE A 476 -2.26 3.29 11.61
CA ILE A 476 -2.35 4.57 10.91
C ILE A 476 -1.14 4.83 10.01
N GLN A 477 0.06 4.38 10.44
CA GLN A 477 1.27 4.48 9.64
C GLN A 477 1.26 3.51 8.46
N SER A 478 0.80 2.28 8.67
CA SER A 478 0.66 1.30 7.58
C SER A 478 -0.35 1.77 6.53
N TYR A 479 -1.50 2.28 6.97
CA TYR A 479 -2.54 2.82 6.11
C TYR A 479 -2.04 4.03 5.30
N ALA A 480 -1.32 4.94 5.95
CA ALA A 480 -0.75 6.10 5.28
C ALA A 480 0.29 5.70 4.22
N ARG A 481 1.18 4.76 4.54
CA ARG A 481 2.17 4.25 3.57
C ARG A 481 1.51 3.56 2.39
N GLU A 482 0.52 2.72 2.64
CA GLU A 482 -0.21 1.99 1.60
C GLU A 482 -0.85 2.90 0.55
N HIS A 483 -1.29 4.08 0.98
CA HIS A 483 -2.05 5.00 0.14
C HIS A 483 -1.30 6.27 -0.23
N ASP A 484 -0.01 6.34 0.10
CA ASP A 484 0.83 7.52 -0.10
C ASP A 484 0.16 8.77 0.54
N PHE A 485 -0.32 8.62 1.77
CA PHE A 485 -0.90 9.68 2.59
C PHE A 485 0.08 10.10 3.69
N THR A 486 -0.21 11.20 4.38
CA THR A 486 0.48 11.56 5.62
C THR A 486 -0.31 11.08 6.83
N ALA A 487 0.35 10.48 7.81
CA ALA A 487 -0.27 10.15 9.09
C ALA A 487 -0.04 11.26 10.12
N ALA A 488 -1.00 11.47 11.01
CA ALA A 488 -0.81 12.21 12.25
C ALA A 488 -1.53 11.52 13.42
N THR A 489 -0.93 11.62 14.60
CA THR A 489 -1.49 11.07 15.85
C THR A 489 -1.38 12.11 16.96
N PRO A 490 -2.21 12.06 18.01
CA PRO A 490 -1.95 12.82 19.25
C PRO A 490 -0.61 12.42 19.85
N ILE A 491 -0.05 13.30 20.70
CA ILE A 491 1.09 12.94 21.56
C ILE A 491 0.68 11.74 22.44
N TRP A 492 1.54 10.71 22.49
CA TRP A 492 1.33 9.44 23.18
C TRP A 492 2.63 8.89 23.76
N ALA A 493 2.54 7.78 24.52
CA ALA A 493 3.70 7.23 25.23
C ALA A 493 4.86 6.81 24.29
N GLY A 494 4.54 6.44 23.05
CA GLY A 494 5.54 6.02 22.07
C GLY A 494 6.50 7.13 21.63
N ASP A 495 6.08 8.40 21.69
CA ASP A 495 6.88 9.56 21.28
C ASP A 495 8.21 9.66 22.03
N GLU A 496 8.23 9.25 23.30
CA GLU A 496 9.44 9.27 24.13
C GLU A 496 10.27 7.99 23.95
N MET A 497 9.59 6.85 23.76
CA MET A 497 10.22 5.53 23.76
C MET A 497 10.90 5.18 22.44
N PHE A 498 10.32 5.62 21.33
CA PHE A 498 10.62 5.06 20.01
C PHE A 498 10.94 6.13 18.97
N GLU A 499 11.60 5.74 17.89
CA GLU A 499 11.81 6.54 16.68
C GLU A 499 10.54 6.70 15.81
N VAL A 500 9.37 6.75 16.45
CA VAL A 500 8.08 7.01 15.81
C VAL A 500 7.99 8.46 15.34
N GLN A 501 7.13 8.72 14.35
CA GLN A 501 6.78 10.08 13.96
C GLN A 501 6.14 10.80 15.15
N PRO A 502 6.66 11.98 15.55
CA PRO A 502 6.12 12.70 16.69
C PRO A 502 4.63 13.03 16.54
N GLY A 503 3.87 12.79 17.61
CA GLY A 503 2.49 13.23 17.73
C GLY A 503 2.37 14.76 17.74
N VAL A 504 1.17 15.24 17.42
CA VAL A 504 0.85 16.67 17.29
C VAL A 504 -0.27 17.08 18.24
N ASP A 505 -0.23 18.33 18.70
CA ASP A 505 -1.27 18.95 19.53
C ASP A 505 -1.47 20.43 19.14
N PRO A 506 -2.68 20.86 18.74
CA PRO A 506 -3.88 20.06 18.56
C PRO A 506 -3.81 19.15 17.33
N LEU A 507 -4.40 17.95 17.44
CA LEU A 507 -4.61 17.08 16.29
C LEU A 507 -5.53 17.76 15.27
N PRO A 508 -5.16 17.81 13.97
CA PRO A 508 -6.02 18.37 12.94
C PRO A 508 -7.36 17.65 12.82
N LYS A 509 -8.46 18.39 12.62
CA LYS A 509 -9.79 17.81 12.46
C LYS A 509 -10.02 17.33 11.03
N MET A 510 -10.32 16.05 10.88
CA MET A 510 -10.64 15.43 9.60
C MET A 510 -12.11 15.60 9.21
N PRO A 511 -12.44 15.80 7.92
CA PRO A 511 -13.81 15.89 7.43
C PRO A 511 -14.58 14.56 7.55
N PHE A 512 -13.87 13.43 7.61
CA PHE A 512 -14.47 12.10 7.74
C PHE A 512 -14.01 11.40 9.01
N GLN A 513 -14.85 10.51 9.53
CA GLN A 513 -14.57 9.69 10.71
C GLN A 513 -15.01 8.26 10.46
N ILE A 514 -14.18 7.29 10.82
CA ILE A 514 -14.49 5.86 10.72
C ILE A 514 -14.10 5.17 12.03
N GLU A 515 -15.05 4.43 12.60
CA GLU A 515 -14.81 3.53 13.71
C GLU A 515 -14.69 2.09 13.19
N GLU A 516 -13.55 1.45 13.45
CA GLU A 516 -13.38 0.01 13.29
C GLU A 516 -13.90 -0.69 14.55
N THR A 517 -14.89 -1.56 14.35
CA THR A 517 -15.59 -2.26 15.44
C THR A 517 -15.28 -3.75 15.47
N THR A 518 -14.55 -4.25 14.48
CA THR A 518 -14.22 -5.66 14.31
C THR A 518 -12.72 -5.91 14.47
N TYR A 519 -12.36 -7.18 14.61
CA TYR A 519 -10.96 -7.63 14.72
C TYR A 519 -10.58 -8.60 13.61
N ASP A 520 -11.56 -9.07 12.85
CA ASP A 520 -11.38 -10.02 11.78
C ASP A 520 -11.28 -9.28 10.46
N LEU A 521 -10.25 -9.62 9.67
CA LEU A 521 -10.02 -9.01 8.38
C LEU A 521 -11.24 -9.20 7.46
N GLU A 522 -11.88 -10.37 7.47
CA GLU A 522 -13.02 -10.66 6.58
C GLU A 522 -14.21 -9.72 6.78
N THR A 523 -14.42 -9.29 8.02
CA THR A 523 -15.55 -8.43 8.43
C THR A 523 -15.16 -6.97 8.67
N SER A 524 -13.87 -6.65 8.58
CA SER A 524 -13.34 -5.29 8.72
C SER A 524 -13.93 -4.34 7.67
N ASN A 525 -14.42 -3.21 8.15
CA ASN A 525 -14.88 -2.09 7.33
C ASN A 525 -13.74 -1.15 6.90
N VAL A 526 -12.49 -1.45 7.28
CA VAL A 526 -11.30 -0.65 6.93
C VAL A 526 -10.31 -1.47 6.11
N ALA A 527 -9.79 -2.57 6.65
CA ALA A 527 -8.72 -3.36 6.04
C ALA A 527 -9.09 -3.89 4.64
N ASN A 528 -10.37 -4.18 4.43
CA ASN A 528 -10.90 -4.80 3.22
C ASN A 528 -11.84 -3.87 2.43
N ASP A 529 -11.79 -2.56 2.68
CA ASP A 529 -12.63 -1.57 2.02
C ASP A 529 -12.12 -1.27 0.59
N PRO A 530 -12.89 -1.49 -0.48
CA PRO A 530 -12.48 -1.08 -1.83
C PRO A 530 -12.30 0.42 -1.99
N LEU A 531 -12.90 1.23 -1.12
CA LEU A 531 -12.83 2.67 -1.19
C LEU A 531 -11.64 3.19 -0.39
N LEU A 532 -10.87 4.08 -1.01
CA LEU A 532 -9.89 4.90 -0.30
C LEU A 532 -10.60 5.78 0.74
N ARG A 533 -9.99 5.96 1.90
CA ARG A 533 -10.47 6.81 3.00
C ARG A 533 -9.47 7.95 3.27
N PRO A 534 -9.33 8.89 2.32
CA PRO A 534 -8.50 10.10 2.50
C PRO A 534 -9.11 11.00 3.57
N ASN A 535 -8.32 11.89 4.18
CA ASN A 535 -8.84 12.96 5.06
C ASN A 535 -9.79 12.40 6.13
N THR A 536 -9.42 11.27 6.74
CA THR A 536 -10.25 10.49 7.65
C THR A 536 -9.56 10.33 9.00
N ASP A 537 -10.31 10.55 10.08
CA ASP A 537 -9.90 10.16 11.43
C ASP A 537 -10.42 8.75 11.73
N PHE A 538 -9.51 7.85 12.07
CA PHE A 538 -9.80 6.47 12.38
C PHE A 538 -9.80 6.24 13.89
N THR A 539 -10.82 5.55 14.39
CA THR A 539 -10.89 5.08 15.77
C THR A 539 -11.09 3.57 15.80
N GLY A 540 -10.46 2.88 16.75
CA GLY A 540 -10.47 1.43 16.79
C GLY A 540 -9.27 0.86 17.53
N PHE A 541 -9.25 -0.46 17.74
CA PHE A 541 -8.09 -1.14 18.32
C PHE A 541 -7.12 -1.66 17.27
N PHE A 542 -7.59 -1.92 16.04
CA PHE A 542 -6.80 -2.39 14.90
C PHE A 542 -5.92 -3.61 15.21
N GLN A 543 -6.36 -4.45 16.15
CA GLN A 543 -5.70 -5.71 16.54
C GLN A 543 -6.05 -6.84 15.56
N TYR A 544 -5.84 -6.58 14.27
CA TYR A 544 -6.07 -7.56 13.21
C TYR A 544 -5.12 -8.75 13.35
N HIS A 545 -5.36 -9.79 12.56
CA HIS A 545 -4.35 -10.83 12.36
C HIS A 545 -3.02 -10.20 11.88
N SER A 546 -1.90 -10.50 12.55
CA SER A 546 -0.64 -9.75 12.37
C SER A 546 -0.06 -9.83 10.96
N ARG A 547 -0.46 -10.84 10.18
CA ARG A 547 -0.18 -10.94 8.74
C ARG A 547 -0.55 -9.67 7.94
N TYR A 548 -1.55 -8.91 8.41
CA TYR A 548 -1.94 -7.62 7.82
C TYR A 548 -0.79 -6.59 7.84
N PHE A 549 0.01 -6.59 8.92
CA PHE A 549 1.12 -5.66 9.11
C PHE A 549 2.46 -6.19 8.58
N LYS A 550 2.55 -7.49 8.28
CA LYS A 550 3.74 -8.13 7.71
C LYS A 550 4.35 -7.41 6.48
N PRO A 551 3.57 -6.85 5.51
CA PRO A 551 4.16 -6.04 4.43
C PRO A 551 5.08 -4.91 4.92
N TYR A 552 4.70 -4.26 6.02
CA TYR A 552 5.34 -3.06 6.53
C TYR A 552 6.32 -3.39 7.68
N LYS A 553 6.70 -4.67 7.84
CA LYS A 553 7.52 -5.15 8.95
C LYS A 553 8.80 -4.34 9.13
N ALA A 554 9.53 -4.07 8.05
CA ALA A 554 10.79 -3.33 8.11
C ALA A 554 10.57 -1.90 8.64
N ASP A 555 9.56 -1.20 8.13
CA ASP A 555 9.20 0.15 8.58
C ASP A 555 8.71 0.16 10.03
N ILE A 556 7.86 -0.79 10.41
CA ILE A 556 7.37 -0.94 11.78
C ILE A 556 8.57 -1.18 12.73
N LEU A 557 9.48 -2.08 12.39
CA LEU A 557 10.66 -2.34 13.21
C LEU A 557 11.61 -1.14 13.30
N ARG A 558 11.67 -0.29 12.27
CA ARG A 558 12.41 0.97 12.30
C ARG A 558 11.73 1.96 13.24
N ASP A 559 10.42 2.20 13.05
CA ASP A 559 9.62 3.12 13.86
C ASP A 559 9.70 2.76 15.35
N PHE A 560 9.64 1.48 15.69
CA PHE A 560 9.70 0.99 17.07
C PHE A 560 11.12 0.67 17.58
N THR A 561 12.14 1.34 17.03
CA THR A 561 13.49 1.33 17.61
C THR A 561 13.50 2.16 18.89
N PHE A 562 14.00 1.61 20.00
CA PHE A 562 14.12 2.34 21.25
C PHE A 562 15.10 3.52 21.11
N LYS A 563 14.79 4.66 21.74
CA LYS A 563 15.65 5.87 21.72
C LYS A 563 15.92 6.44 23.12
N GLY A 564 16.94 7.30 23.20
CA GLY A 564 17.28 8.04 24.42
C GLY A 564 17.42 7.15 25.67
N ALA A 565 16.87 7.61 26.80
CA ALA A 565 16.93 6.87 28.07
C ALA A 565 16.25 5.49 28.02
N TYR A 566 15.29 5.29 27.12
CA TYR A 566 14.65 3.98 26.89
C TYR A 566 15.60 3.01 26.19
N ALA A 567 16.40 3.49 25.23
CA ALA A 567 17.47 2.69 24.61
C ALA A 567 18.54 2.31 25.65
N ASP A 568 18.94 3.25 26.51
CA ASP A 568 19.89 2.98 27.59
C ASP A 568 19.36 1.92 28.55
N ARG A 569 18.07 1.98 28.89
CA ARG A 569 17.42 0.97 29.73
C ARG A 569 17.39 -0.41 29.04
N ALA A 570 17.06 -0.46 27.75
CA ALA A 570 17.13 -1.70 26.98
C ALA A 570 18.56 -2.29 26.94
N ALA A 571 19.59 -1.43 26.81
CA ALA A 571 20.99 -1.86 26.85
C ALA A 571 21.42 -2.42 28.22
N GLN A 572 20.89 -1.86 29.32
CA GLN A 572 21.10 -2.43 30.67
C GLN A 572 20.51 -3.84 30.78
N ILE A 573 19.30 -4.05 30.25
CA ILE A 573 18.64 -5.36 30.22
C ILE A 573 19.45 -6.35 29.38
N ALA A 574 19.87 -5.94 28.17
CA ALA A 574 20.71 -6.77 27.30
C ALA A 574 22.03 -7.16 28.00
N THR A 575 22.64 -6.22 28.73
CA THR A 575 23.84 -6.49 29.52
C THR A 575 23.57 -7.49 30.65
N LEU A 576 22.44 -7.36 31.36
CA LEU A 576 22.02 -8.33 32.38
C LEU A 576 21.82 -9.73 31.78
N PHE A 577 21.19 -9.81 30.60
CA PHE A 577 20.93 -11.07 29.91
C PHE A 577 22.23 -11.73 29.44
N SER A 578 23.15 -10.95 28.87
CA SER A 578 24.46 -11.45 28.38
C SER A 578 25.37 -12.04 29.48
N LYS A 579 25.11 -11.72 30.75
CA LYS A 579 25.85 -12.25 31.90
C LYS A 579 25.33 -13.59 32.40
N GLN A 580 24.19 -14.06 31.89
CA GLN A 580 23.62 -15.34 32.31
C GLN A 580 24.38 -16.50 31.66
N PRO A 581 24.49 -17.65 32.35
CA PRO A 581 25.30 -18.79 31.88
C PRO A 581 24.68 -19.53 30.69
N GLY A 582 23.41 -19.28 30.40
CA GLY A 582 22.67 -19.90 29.31
C GLY A 582 21.62 -18.94 28.73
N PRO A 583 20.72 -19.43 27.87
CA PRO A 583 19.69 -18.61 27.24
C PRO A 583 18.79 -17.95 28.29
N VAL A 584 18.36 -16.72 28.00
CA VAL A 584 17.35 -16.04 28.82
C VAL A 584 15.98 -16.21 28.20
N VAL A 585 15.03 -16.66 29.02
CA VAL A 585 13.65 -16.96 28.62
C VAL A 585 12.69 -16.01 29.34
N PRO A 586 12.35 -14.86 28.73
CA PRO A 586 11.28 -14.01 29.23
C PRO A 586 9.92 -14.70 29.20
N LEU A 587 9.21 -14.64 30.33
CA LEU A 587 7.83 -15.09 30.49
C LEU A 587 6.97 -13.89 30.86
N HIS A 588 5.89 -13.64 30.11
CA HIS A 588 4.89 -12.65 30.49
C HIS A 588 3.67 -13.33 31.12
N LEU A 589 3.48 -13.13 32.43
CA LEU A 589 2.33 -13.65 33.18
C LEU A 589 1.46 -12.50 33.67
N ARG A 590 0.32 -12.30 33.01
CA ARG A 590 -0.62 -11.21 33.31
C ARG A 590 -1.68 -11.66 34.31
N ARG A 591 -1.83 -10.91 35.41
CA ARG A 591 -2.75 -11.23 36.52
C ARG A 591 -3.81 -10.16 36.73
N GLY A 592 -3.40 -8.95 37.11
CA GLY A 592 -4.22 -7.94 37.80
C GLY A 592 -5.63 -7.76 37.24
N ASP A 593 -5.75 -7.14 36.06
CA ASP A 593 -7.04 -6.86 35.42
C ASP A 593 -7.57 -7.99 34.52
N PHE A 594 -6.90 -9.14 34.51
CA PHE A 594 -7.30 -10.33 33.77
C PHE A 594 -8.23 -11.22 34.62
N GLY A 595 -8.81 -12.25 33.99
CA GLY A 595 -9.73 -13.21 34.59
C GLY A 595 -11.17 -13.08 34.09
N THR A 596 -11.40 -12.65 32.85
CA THR A 596 -12.74 -12.62 32.22
C THR A 596 -12.68 -12.90 30.72
N GLY A 597 -13.51 -13.82 30.23
CA GLY A 597 -13.66 -14.11 28.79
C GLY A 597 -12.32 -14.29 28.08
N ILE A 598 -12.08 -13.51 27.01
CA ILE A 598 -10.84 -13.53 26.24
C ILE A 598 -9.58 -13.10 27.02
N PHE A 599 -9.71 -12.40 28.15
CA PHE A 599 -8.61 -12.00 29.03
C PHE A 599 -8.40 -13.02 30.15
N PHE A 600 -8.31 -14.30 29.81
CA PHE A 600 -8.14 -15.37 30.80
C PHE A 600 -6.75 -15.34 31.45
N ILE A 601 -6.68 -15.81 32.69
CA ILE A 601 -5.41 -16.00 33.40
C ILE A 601 -4.95 -17.44 33.13
N ALA A 602 -3.87 -17.57 32.35
CA ALA A 602 -3.28 -18.88 32.09
C ALA A 602 -2.64 -19.45 33.38
N PRO A 603 -2.88 -20.72 33.71
CA PRO A 603 -2.23 -21.40 34.83
C PRO A 603 -0.70 -21.41 34.73
N GLU A 604 -0.01 -21.28 35.87
CA GLU A 604 1.46 -21.31 35.96
C GLU A 604 2.02 -22.63 35.44
N ASN A 605 1.32 -23.74 35.68
CA ASN A 605 1.80 -25.06 35.27
C ASN A 605 1.97 -25.18 33.75
N TRP A 606 1.21 -24.44 32.94
CA TRP A 606 1.39 -24.46 31.48
C TRP A 606 2.75 -23.86 31.08
N TYR A 607 3.18 -22.81 31.79
CA TYR A 607 4.50 -22.22 31.58
C TYR A 607 5.58 -23.14 32.13
N LEU A 608 5.39 -23.69 33.35
CA LEU A 608 6.33 -24.61 33.98
C LEU A 608 6.60 -25.85 33.12
N ASP A 609 5.57 -26.50 32.60
CA ASP A 609 5.70 -27.69 31.75
C ASP A 609 6.55 -27.39 30.50
N TRP A 610 6.34 -26.22 29.89
CA TRP A 610 7.11 -25.79 28.73
C TRP A 610 8.56 -25.43 29.06
N VAL A 611 8.82 -24.66 30.12
CA VAL A 611 10.20 -24.30 30.49
C VAL A 611 10.98 -25.51 31.02
N GLN A 612 10.31 -26.49 31.65
CA GLN A 612 10.92 -27.76 32.03
C GLN A 612 11.35 -28.58 30.80
N SER A 613 10.54 -28.59 29.75
CA SER A 613 10.91 -29.19 28.45
C SER A 613 12.14 -28.51 27.86
N LEU A 614 12.19 -27.17 27.83
CA LEU A 614 13.38 -26.44 27.37
C LEU A 614 14.63 -26.78 28.19
N ARG A 615 14.50 -26.85 29.53
CA ARG A 615 15.61 -27.15 30.45
C ARG A 615 16.27 -28.51 30.20
N GLN A 616 15.55 -29.48 29.63
CA GLN A 616 16.13 -30.77 29.24
C GLN A 616 17.23 -30.64 28.19
N THR A 617 17.11 -29.64 27.32
CA THR A 617 18.09 -29.35 26.25
C THR A 617 19.00 -28.18 26.60
N GLN A 618 18.55 -27.28 27.48
CA GLN A 618 19.24 -26.04 27.87
C GLN A 618 19.25 -25.92 29.40
N PRO A 619 20.08 -26.70 30.12
CA PRO A 619 20.01 -26.83 31.58
C PRO A 619 20.35 -25.54 32.34
N ASP A 620 21.15 -24.66 31.73
CA ASP A 620 21.61 -23.38 32.29
C ASP A 620 20.70 -22.19 31.93
N LEU A 621 19.49 -22.45 31.41
CA LEU A 621 18.53 -21.39 31.09
C LEU A 621 18.18 -20.54 32.32
N THR A 622 17.98 -19.25 32.09
CA THR A 622 17.54 -18.29 33.11
C THR A 622 16.20 -17.71 32.72
N LEU A 623 15.27 -17.58 33.66
CA LEU A 623 13.96 -16.99 33.41
C LEU A 623 14.00 -15.48 33.69
N TYR A 624 13.33 -14.68 32.87
CA TYR A 624 12.95 -13.32 33.23
C TYR A 624 11.44 -13.27 33.42
N ILE A 625 10.94 -12.90 34.59
CA ILE A 625 9.50 -12.84 34.86
C ILE A 625 9.00 -11.41 34.70
N ALA A 626 8.24 -11.17 33.63
CA ALA A 626 7.47 -9.95 33.42
C ALA A 626 6.03 -10.15 33.92
N SER A 627 5.64 -9.46 34.97
CA SER A 627 4.31 -9.60 35.57
C SER A 627 3.86 -8.35 36.31
N ASP A 628 2.57 -8.03 36.19
CA ASP A 628 1.93 -7.00 37.00
C ASP A 628 1.67 -7.44 38.46
N ASP A 629 1.97 -8.70 38.79
CA ASP A 629 1.98 -9.24 40.16
C ASP A 629 3.09 -10.28 40.32
N ALA A 630 4.35 -9.81 40.26
CA ALA A 630 5.51 -10.69 40.40
C ALA A 630 5.50 -11.48 41.72
N ALA A 631 5.03 -10.90 42.82
CA ALA A 631 4.99 -11.56 44.12
C ALA A 631 4.10 -12.82 44.12
N ALA A 632 2.98 -12.79 43.38
CA ALA A 632 2.12 -13.97 43.23
C ALA A 632 2.71 -15.04 42.29
N VAL A 633 3.54 -14.63 41.32
CA VAL A 633 4.07 -15.51 40.27
C VAL A 633 5.38 -16.19 40.64
N LEU A 634 6.32 -15.45 41.25
CA LEU A 634 7.68 -15.92 41.56
C LEU A 634 7.74 -17.24 42.34
N PRO A 635 6.86 -17.52 43.34
CA PRO A 635 6.92 -18.78 44.08
C PRO A 635 6.80 -20.04 43.21
N ALA A 636 6.09 -19.96 42.08
CA ALA A 636 5.91 -21.10 41.17
C ALA A 636 7.21 -21.46 40.41
N PHE A 637 8.13 -20.50 40.24
CA PHE A 637 9.36 -20.63 39.45
C PHE A 637 10.63 -20.73 40.30
N ARG A 638 10.50 -20.96 41.61
CA ARG A 638 11.62 -21.01 42.58
C ARG A 638 12.74 -22.01 42.26
N ASP A 639 12.45 -23.02 41.42
CA ASP A 639 13.41 -24.07 41.03
C ASP A 639 14.30 -23.65 39.82
N PHE A 640 14.15 -22.41 39.35
CA PHE A 640 14.91 -21.81 38.26
C PHE A 640 15.73 -20.61 38.76
N ASN A 641 16.77 -20.25 38.02
CA ASN A 641 17.37 -18.92 38.16
C ASN A 641 16.39 -17.91 37.56
N VAL A 642 15.97 -16.92 38.35
CA VAL A 642 14.93 -15.95 37.97
C VAL A 642 15.46 -14.54 38.10
N LEU A 643 15.29 -13.78 37.03
CA LEU A 643 15.50 -12.34 36.94
C LEU A 643 14.15 -11.62 36.88
N THR A 644 14.14 -10.38 37.37
CA THR A 644 13.03 -9.43 37.31
C THR A 644 13.58 -8.02 37.10
N GLU A 645 12.70 -7.02 37.00
CA GLU A 645 13.14 -5.63 36.99
C GLU A 645 13.95 -5.22 38.25
N ALA A 646 13.78 -5.93 39.38
CA ALA A 646 14.49 -5.65 40.62
C ALA A 646 15.99 -5.98 40.56
N ASP A 647 16.41 -6.77 39.58
CA ASP A 647 17.83 -7.12 39.33
C ASP A 647 18.57 -6.03 38.53
N LEU A 648 17.87 -4.97 38.14
CA LEU A 648 18.42 -3.81 37.45
C LEU A 648 18.51 -2.61 38.39
N PRO A 649 19.39 -1.62 38.11
CA PRO A 649 19.38 -0.35 38.81
C PRO A 649 17.99 0.30 38.76
N ALA A 650 17.64 1.02 39.83
CA ALA A 650 16.41 1.81 39.86
C ALA A 650 16.37 2.79 38.68
N THR A 651 15.18 2.98 38.12
CA THR A 651 14.93 3.84 36.96
C THR A 651 13.90 4.91 37.31
N ASP A 652 14.09 6.11 36.80
CA ASP A 652 13.17 7.25 36.90
C ASP A 652 12.32 7.45 35.64
N LEU A 653 12.42 6.50 34.68
CA LEU A 653 11.60 6.51 33.47
C LEU A 653 10.10 6.59 33.81
N PRO A 654 9.34 7.49 33.17
CA PRO A 654 7.93 7.73 33.50
C PRO A 654 7.02 6.53 33.19
N HIS A 655 7.40 5.66 32.25
CA HIS A 655 6.61 4.51 31.84
C HIS A 655 7.08 3.23 32.55
N GLY A 656 6.56 2.99 33.76
CA GLY A 656 6.99 1.86 34.61
C GLY A 656 6.87 0.47 33.97
N PHE A 657 6.01 0.28 32.97
CA PHE A 657 5.90 -0.99 32.23
C PHE A 657 7.05 -1.24 31.24
N PHE A 658 7.88 -0.23 30.95
CA PHE A 658 8.85 -0.29 29.86
C PHE A 658 9.94 -1.33 30.10
N THR A 659 10.43 -1.47 31.33
CA THR A 659 11.49 -2.44 31.66
C THR A 659 11.07 -3.85 31.25
N ASP A 660 9.87 -4.26 31.65
CA ASP A 660 9.30 -5.56 31.27
C ASP A 660 9.03 -5.64 29.77
N PHE A 661 8.52 -4.58 29.14
CA PHE A 661 8.32 -4.57 27.69
C PHE A 661 9.62 -4.83 26.94
N ALA A 662 10.70 -4.12 27.27
CA ALA A 662 12.00 -4.24 26.65
C ALA A 662 12.65 -5.60 26.93
N ALA A 663 12.49 -6.16 28.13
CA ALA A 663 12.97 -7.51 28.42
C ALA A 663 12.34 -8.58 27.52
N LEU A 664 11.04 -8.46 27.22
CA LEU A 664 10.33 -9.37 26.33
C LEU A 664 10.83 -9.29 24.87
N THR A 665 11.45 -8.18 24.44
CA THR A 665 12.00 -8.03 23.08
C THR A 665 13.43 -8.58 22.91
N LEU A 666 14.08 -9.00 24.01
CA LEU A 666 15.51 -9.35 24.02
C LEU A 666 15.82 -10.82 24.33
N GLY A 667 14.81 -11.63 24.65
CA GLY A 667 14.99 -13.04 25.04
C GLY A 667 15.34 -13.99 23.90
N ASP A 668 15.90 -15.15 24.24
CA ASP A 668 16.24 -16.25 23.32
C ASP A 668 15.04 -17.18 23.06
N HIS A 669 14.10 -17.22 23.98
CA HIS A 669 12.78 -17.85 23.84
C HIS A 669 11.75 -16.97 24.52
N LEU A 670 10.52 -16.94 24.04
CA LEU A 670 9.49 -16.04 24.57
C LEU A 670 8.16 -16.77 24.82
N ALA A 671 7.69 -16.73 26.06
CA ALA A 671 6.32 -17.09 26.39
C ALA A 671 5.49 -15.84 26.72
N ILE A 672 4.38 -15.67 26.00
CA ILE A 672 3.47 -14.54 26.19
C ILE A 672 2.18 -15.00 26.89
N SER A 673 1.43 -14.05 27.45
CA SER A 673 0.01 -14.28 27.80
C SER A 673 -0.91 -13.91 26.63
N ASN A 674 -2.23 -14.15 26.74
CA ASN A 674 -3.20 -13.67 25.76
C ASN A 674 -3.42 -12.15 25.90
N SER A 675 -2.38 -11.38 25.59
CA SER A 675 -2.28 -9.94 25.83
C SER A 675 -1.68 -9.23 24.62
N SER A 676 -2.30 -8.12 24.21
CA SER A 676 -1.78 -7.26 23.15
C SER A 676 -0.41 -6.68 23.49
N PHE A 677 -0.11 -6.47 24.78
CA PHE A 677 1.19 -5.96 25.26
C PHE A 677 2.35 -6.91 24.97
N SER A 678 2.25 -8.17 25.40
CA SER A 678 3.31 -9.15 25.18
C SER A 678 3.36 -9.65 23.75
N PHE A 679 2.24 -9.61 23.03
CA PHE A 679 2.24 -9.85 21.59
C PHE A 679 2.97 -8.71 20.84
N ALA A 680 2.74 -7.45 21.22
CA ALA A 680 3.50 -6.34 20.63
C ALA A 680 5.02 -6.48 20.87
N ALA A 681 5.43 -6.93 22.07
CA ALA A 681 6.83 -7.23 22.34
C ALA A 681 7.38 -8.38 21.46
N SER A 682 6.59 -9.42 21.20
CA SER A 682 7.03 -10.53 20.34
C SER A 682 7.23 -10.12 18.88
N LEU A 683 6.48 -9.12 18.38
CA LEU A 683 6.71 -8.54 17.06
C LEU A 683 8.09 -7.87 16.93
N LEU A 684 8.57 -7.27 18.03
CA LEU A 684 9.85 -6.54 18.08
C LEU A 684 11.04 -7.43 18.46
N ASN A 685 10.82 -8.67 18.89
CA ASN A 685 11.88 -9.58 19.29
C ASN A 685 12.63 -10.13 18.06
N LYS A 686 13.93 -9.86 18.00
CA LYS A 686 14.81 -10.24 16.87
C LYS A 686 15.70 -11.45 17.16
N THR A 687 15.74 -11.92 18.40
CA THR A 687 16.69 -12.93 18.89
C THR A 687 16.03 -14.26 19.22
N ALA A 688 14.72 -14.25 19.52
CA ALA A 688 14.04 -15.44 19.99
C ALA A 688 13.95 -16.54 18.91
N GLN A 689 14.34 -17.75 19.31
CA GLN A 689 14.30 -18.96 18.50
C GLN A 689 12.92 -19.63 18.54
N SER A 690 12.13 -19.35 19.58
CA SER A 690 10.77 -19.86 19.67
C SER A 690 9.84 -18.90 20.42
N PHE A 691 8.59 -18.88 19.96
CA PHE A 691 7.51 -18.08 20.52
C PHE A 691 6.36 -19.01 20.90
N VAL A 692 5.90 -18.93 22.15
CA VAL A 692 4.75 -19.70 22.62
C VAL A 692 3.72 -18.82 23.32
N ARG A 693 2.47 -19.23 23.25
CA ARG A 693 1.33 -18.56 23.89
C ARG A 693 0.35 -19.56 24.48
N PRO A 694 -0.47 -19.18 25.48
CA PRO A 694 -1.48 -20.07 26.02
C PRO A 694 -2.60 -20.32 25.00
N CYS A 695 -3.03 -21.58 24.91
CA CYS A 695 -4.17 -22.02 24.13
C CYS A 695 -5.16 -22.75 25.04
N LEU A 696 -6.38 -22.23 25.15
CA LEU A 696 -7.40 -22.75 26.07
C LEU A 696 -7.90 -24.14 25.69
N THR A 697 -8.05 -24.42 24.39
CA THR A 697 -8.51 -25.72 23.89
C THR A 697 -7.47 -26.82 24.13
N GLU A 698 -6.20 -26.49 23.94
CA GLU A 698 -5.07 -27.40 24.14
C GLU A 698 -4.60 -27.49 25.61
N ARG A 699 -5.06 -26.55 26.45
CA ARG A 699 -4.71 -26.42 27.88
C ARG A 699 -3.19 -26.45 28.15
N ARG A 700 -2.42 -25.76 27.30
CA ARG A 700 -0.96 -25.64 27.36
C ARG A 700 -0.46 -24.44 26.58
N LEU A 701 0.84 -24.18 26.64
CA LEU A 701 1.50 -23.28 25.70
C LEU A 701 1.68 -23.96 24.33
N VAL A 702 1.38 -23.24 23.26
CA VAL A 702 1.53 -23.68 21.87
C VAL A 702 2.43 -22.73 21.09
N PRO A 703 3.21 -23.22 20.12
CA PRO A 703 4.02 -22.37 19.26
C PRO A 703 3.13 -21.48 18.38
N TYR A 704 3.62 -20.28 18.05
CA TYR A 704 2.99 -19.40 17.07
C TYR A 704 4.03 -18.51 16.37
N GLU A 705 3.68 -17.99 15.19
CA GLU A 705 4.53 -17.05 14.45
C GLU A 705 4.06 -15.60 14.70
N PRO A 706 4.87 -14.71 15.31
CA PRO A 706 4.43 -13.35 15.66
C PRO A 706 3.84 -12.56 14.50
N TRP A 707 4.44 -12.67 13.31
CA TRP A 707 4.00 -11.98 12.09
C TRP A 707 2.95 -12.76 11.28
N ASN A 708 2.43 -13.87 11.82
CA ASN A 708 1.36 -14.65 11.20
C ASN A 708 0.46 -15.31 12.27
N ALA A 709 -0.07 -14.52 13.21
CA ALA A 709 -1.01 -15.00 14.22
C ALA A 709 -2.06 -13.94 14.59
N PRO A 710 -3.23 -14.33 15.12
CA PRO A 710 -4.16 -13.39 15.73
C PRO A 710 -3.54 -12.77 16.99
N VAL A 711 -3.70 -11.46 17.19
CA VAL A 711 -3.14 -10.76 18.38
C VAL A 711 -3.72 -11.37 19.67
N LEU A 712 -5.04 -11.50 19.74
CA LEU A 712 -5.75 -12.16 20.84
C LEU A 712 -6.52 -13.38 20.33
N LEU A 713 -6.53 -14.47 21.10
CA LEU A 713 -7.43 -15.60 20.87
C LEU A 713 -8.83 -15.20 21.34
N ARG A 714 -9.75 -15.00 20.39
CA ARG A 714 -11.12 -14.51 20.62
C ARG A 714 -12.20 -15.57 20.33
N THR A 715 -11.89 -16.86 20.51
CA THR A 715 -12.86 -17.93 20.21
C THR A 715 -14.00 -17.98 21.24
N HIS A 716 -15.21 -18.38 20.85
CA HIS A 716 -16.31 -18.61 21.80
C HIS A 716 -15.94 -19.65 22.86
N GLU A 717 -15.21 -20.68 22.46
CA GLU A 717 -14.62 -21.68 23.37
C GLU A 717 -13.66 -21.04 24.38
N ALA A 718 -12.91 -20.00 23.99
CA ALA A 718 -12.06 -19.24 24.90
C ALA A 718 -12.87 -18.37 25.89
N GLU A 719 -14.02 -17.86 25.46
CA GLU A 719 -14.94 -17.11 26.34
C GLU A 719 -15.63 -18.03 27.37
N ASP A 720 -16.12 -19.19 26.92
CA ASP A 720 -16.81 -20.17 27.77
C ASP A 720 -15.86 -20.92 28.73
N ILE A 721 -14.68 -21.36 28.25
CA ILE A 721 -13.66 -22.01 29.10
C ILE A 721 -12.98 -20.97 30.00
N GLY A 722 -12.83 -19.73 29.54
CA GLY A 722 -12.31 -18.62 30.34
C GLY A 722 -13.13 -18.36 31.61
N GLU A 723 -14.41 -18.76 31.63
CA GLU A 723 -15.25 -18.70 32.83
C GLU A 723 -14.75 -19.61 33.97
N GLU A 724 -14.14 -20.76 33.64
CA GLU A 724 -13.55 -21.71 34.60
C GLU A 724 -12.35 -21.10 35.34
N PHE A 725 -11.69 -20.11 34.73
CA PHE A 725 -10.51 -19.41 35.25
C PHE A 725 -10.82 -18.00 35.76
N MET A 726 -12.10 -17.65 35.95
CA MET A 726 -12.49 -16.33 36.50
C MET A 726 -12.00 -16.15 37.94
N SER A 727 -11.39 -14.99 38.21
CA SER A 727 -11.08 -14.58 39.58
C SER A 727 -12.36 -14.32 40.39
N ASP A 728 -12.32 -14.49 41.71
CA ASP A 728 -13.49 -14.22 42.56
C ASP A 728 -13.92 -12.74 42.52
N HIS A 729 -13.00 -11.84 42.22
CA HIS A 729 -13.26 -10.43 41.95
C HIS A 729 -14.02 -10.21 40.63
N ALA A 730 -13.66 -10.95 39.57
CA ALA A 730 -14.34 -10.93 38.27
C ALA A 730 -15.76 -11.52 38.34
N LYS A 731 -15.96 -12.59 39.12
CA LYS A 731 -17.29 -13.18 39.40
C LYS A 731 -18.25 -12.19 40.07
N GLY A 732 -17.73 -11.22 40.83
CA GLY A 732 -18.51 -10.14 41.45
C GLY A 732 -19.03 -9.08 40.46
N ARG A 733 -18.25 -8.75 39.43
CA ARG A 733 -18.62 -7.77 38.38
C ARG A 733 -19.52 -8.36 37.29
N SER A 734 -19.36 -9.63 36.91
CA SER A 734 -20.13 -10.24 35.82
C SER A 734 -21.58 -10.58 36.20
N LYS A 735 -21.86 -10.86 37.49
CA LYS A 735 -23.21 -11.20 38.00
C LYS A 735 -24.29 -10.14 37.69
N TYR A 736 -23.91 -8.87 37.48
CA TYR A 736 -24.87 -7.80 37.15
C TYR A 736 -25.21 -7.70 35.65
N LYS A 737 -24.38 -8.25 34.74
CA LYS A 737 -24.65 -8.28 33.29
C LYS A 737 -25.35 -9.57 32.83
N TRP A 738 -25.03 -10.71 33.45
CA TRP A 738 -25.57 -12.03 33.08
C TRP A 738 -27.11 -12.15 33.19
N ARG A 739 -27.75 -11.47 34.16
CA ARG A 739 -29.23 -11.45 34.28
C ARG A 739 -29.94 -10.59 33.24
N LYS A 740 -29.24 -9.68 32.56
CA LYS A 740 -29.84 -8.75 31.57
C LYS A 740 -29.80 -9.31 30.15
N LEU A 741 -28.74 -10.03 29.79
CA LEU A 741 -28.58 -10.64 28.46
C LEU A 741 -29.50 -11.86 28.23
N ARG A 742 -29.75 -12.66 29.28
CA ARG A 742 -30.68 -13.80 29.20
C ARG A 742 -32.15 -13.43 28.98
N LYS A 743 -32.51 -12.15 29.17
CA LYS A 743 -33.86 -11.61 28.87
C LYS A 743 -33.99 -11.07 27.43
N LEU A 744 -32.88 -10.93 26.71
CA LEU A 744 -32.85 -10.40 25.34
C LEU A 744 -32.74 -11.49 24.27
N PHE A 745 -32.35 -12.71 24.66
CA PHE A 745 -32.24 -13.88 23.77
C PHE A 745 -33.10 -15.07 24.25
N GLY A 746 -34.20 -14.78 24.96
CA GLY A 746 -35.26 -15.73 25.28
C GLY A 746 -36.40 -15.58 24.30
#